data_AF-A0A8J1XF90-F1
#
_entry.id   AF-A0A8J1XF90-F1
#
_cell.length_a   1.000
_cell.length_b   1.000
_cell.length_c   1.000
_cell.angle_alpha   90.00
_cell.angle_beta   90.00
_cell.angle_gamma   90.00
#
_symmetry.space_group_name_H-M   'P 1'
#
loop_
_entity.id
_entity.type
_entity.pdbx_description
1 polymer ?
#
loop_
_entity_poly.entity_id
_entity_poly.type
_entity_poly.pdbx_seq_one_letter_code
_entity_poly.pdbx_strand_id
1 'polypeptide(L)'
;MVKVCETEMKVFVWFILMTLSKRSYLLEPNLTNLIYEEENTGLYKIRSYTIHETDLRTTLLCPKSYFISKISFHFSVKKGNSSATYTPVHIFSMKTFEKNMKLGTNATDGLNKEGRCDTLEQCIGYQACLFRFSNEFCKNDPVPNYRKTLQLSITCEQDQPEGFETWNRNVQIRNDYEQVPDVIDHMVQKRYNVMYLQYKTKLEEGLRNYEDTYIKSVETKEEEVFDVKCTDIAQSRFMGNCGAIQSTTEDLAGLSMWTTLGRTLTAECRKEQLQIYCAYLLNRQGQCLPPFLIREQPSSSDVKISKDLLNERSMPHNGDRPVLTNFKKVYADPYMELIPARLGFFILTHKAQESLMQLLGQIMRPQHFYVIHVDQTQDALRESIALSIKDKYPDWNNIRIIPKYRSFAATWGSYEIMRAQLECIEELLRMGIWDFAVNLSGLDLAIRSVDDLSFTLAPFRGRTFMRLNRPIDYTKDRPVVNVWHKCDGHVYNITWREPRQEKIYSASNWGIYAREFTDYLVSQQKEEKMTKFHFFLQTSFIPDETFIPSILQQSKFNSTYAHGTMHHMNHFGGNNINNLCRHSDDVDYCGKGPETFKPEHIPDIQAHSHWYFFARKFSGDSNDATRLSVISDLNRDTYTKAMLDILTDDLIQYMTNAMIAKLHLEHKDFSLVKVNSVRVLPRPIGGNPCCEVPHQRGLQSVHEYAYWLEAEVAVGDDLRTARGLLEPYMAHRCYPLGHIRAIHLTTRQNKLSKGKPSPDKREYPIPYDPAGGDIIWLTLYLNVAETSQVCHDHFKRTFE
;
A
#
# COMPACT_ATOMS: atom_id res chain seq x y z
N MET A 1 -19.47 36.84 36.28
CA MET A 1 -18.16 37.48 36.04
C MET A 1 -17.47 37.64 37.39
N VAL A 2 -16.16 37.38 37.47
CA VAL A 2 -15.36 37.15 38.70
C VAL A 2 -15.49 35.74 39.30
N LYS A 3 -15.06 34.73 38.53
CA LYS A 3 -14.50 33.44 39.04
C LYS A 3 -13.83 32.56 37.96
N VAL A 4 -13.34 33.17 36.87
CA VAL A 4 -12.68 32.47 35.74
C VAL A 4 -11.25 32.95 35.47
N CYS A 5 -10.69 33.87 36.26
CA CYS A 5 -9.38 34.49 35.97
C CYS A 5 -8.17 33.93 36.73
N GLU A 6 -8.30 32.89 37.58
CA GLU A 6 -7.14 32.31 38.27
C GLU A 6 -6.62 31.01 37.61
N THR A 7 -7.35 30.44 36.66
CA THR A 7 -6.96 29.19 35.98
C THR A 7 -6.06 29.43 34.77
N GLU A 8 -6.11 30.61 34.15
CA GLU A 8 -5.33 30.91 32.93
C GLU A 8 -3.85 31.24 33.20
N MET A 9 -3.49 31.74 34.38
CA MET A 9 -2.08 32.05 34.71
C MET A 9 -1.22 30.82 35.00
N LYS A 10 -1.82 29.70 35.46
CA LYS A 10 -1.10 28.42 35.64
C LYS A 10 -0.89 27.67 34.33
N VAL A 11 -1.76 27.88 33.33
CA VAL A 11 -1.61 27.30 31.99
C VAL A 11 -0.48 27.98 31.22
N PHE A 12 -0.26 29.28 31.42
CA PHE A 12 0.79 30.02 30.71
C PHE A 12 2.22 29.63 31.16
N VAL A 13 2.42 29.34 32.46
CA VAL A 13 3.72 28.85 32.98
C VAL A 13 3.98 27.40 32.56
N TRP A 14 2.93 26.58 32.44
CA TRP A 14 3.02 25.21 31.88
C TRP A 14 3.33 25.23 30.37
N PHE A 15 2.79 26.20 29.62
CA PHE A 15 3.09 26.39 28.19
C PHE A 15 4.53 26.85 27.96
N ILE A 16 5.10 27.70 28.83
CA ILE A 16 6.50 28.14 28.71
C ILE A 16 7.48 27.03 29.11
N LEU A 17 7.16 26.19 30.10
CA LEU A 17 7.97 25.01 30.43
C LEU A 17 7.85 23.88 29.38
N MET A 18 6.69 23.70 28.73
CA MET A 18 6.55 22.77 27.60
C MET A 18 7.17 23.28 26.30
N THR A 19 7.26 24.59 26.08
CA THR A 19 7.94 25.14 24.89
C THR A 19 9.46 25.14 25.06
N LEU A 20 9.97 25.23 26.29
CA LEU A 20 11.39 25.08 26.59
C LEU A 20 11.85 23.60 26.66
N SER A 21 10.98 22.63 26.99
CA SER A 21 11.33 21.20 26.90
C SER A 21 11.11 20.57 25.52
N LYS A 22 10.31 21.20 24.64
CA LYS A 22 10.11 20.76 23.24
C LYS A 22 11.26 21.09 22.30
N ARG A 23 12.21 21.94 22.69
CA ARG A 23 13.42 22.21 21.87
C ARG A 23 14.47 21.09 21.95
N SER A 24 14.32 20.12 22.84
CA SER A 24 15.27 19.01 23.03
C SER A 24 14.87 17.72 22.29
N TYR A 25 13.72 17.68 21.62
CA TYR A 25 13.20 16.48 20.95
C TYR A 25 13.43 16.46 19.42
N LEU A 26 14.32 17.31 18.91
CA LEU A 26 14.54 17.48 17.46
C LEU A 26 15.95 17.11 16.97
N LEU A 27 16.78 16.45 17.81
CA LEU A 27 18.16 16.09 17.43
C LEU A 27 18.58 14.65 17.74
N GLU A 28 17.67 13.76 18.13
CA GLU A 28 17.90 12.32 18.01
C GLU A 28 16.71 11.71 17.28
N PRO A 29 16.89 11.14 16.06
CA PRO A 29 15.84 10.29 15.51
C PRO A 29 15.61 9.19 16.55
N ASN A 30 14.34 8.83 16.80
CA ASN A 30 13.96 7.73 17.70
C ASN A 30 14.71 6.43 17.30
N LEU A 31 15.96 6.31 17.75
CA LEU A 31 16.61 5.07 18.06
C LEU A 31 15.63 4.39 19.01
N THR A 32 15.33 3.13 18.74
CA THR A 32 14.58 2.23 19.62
C THR A 32 14.67 2.67 21.09
N ASN A 33 13.54 2.66 21.80
CA ASN A 33 13.42 2.82 23.26
C ASN A 33 14.21 1.73 24.03
N LEU A 34 15.47 1.53 23.70
CA LEU A 34 16.45 0.75 24.41
C LEU A 34 16.97 1.71 25.47
N ILE A 35 16.43 1.57 26.67
CA ILE A 35 17.08 2.10 27.87
C ILE A 35 18.43 1.38 27.91
N TYR A 36 19.47 2.07 27.44
CA TYR A 36 20.83 1.62 27.61
C TYR A 36 21.45 2.41 28.74
N GLU A 37 22.11 1.69 29.63
CA GLU A 37 22.94 2.24 30.69
C GLU A 37 24.38 1.95 30.29
N GLU A 38 25.23 2.97 30.32
CA GLU A 38 26.67 2.84 30.03
C GLU A 38 27.44 2.89 31.34
N GLU A 39 28.16 1.80 31.63
CA GLU A 39 29.12 1.74 32.74
C GLU A 39 30.54 1.82 32.17
N ASN A 40 31.33 2.76 32.69
CA ASN A 40 32.71 2.98 32.26
C ASN A 40 33.68 2.40 33.29
N THR A 41 34.41 1.35 32.89
CA THR A 41 35.39 0.67 33.76
C THR A 41 36.84 1.02 33.42
N GLY A 42 37.05 2.00 32.52
CA GLY A 42 38.37 2.48 32.08
C GLY A 42 38.83 1.84 30.77
N LEU A 43 39.06 0.51 30.76
CA LEU A 43 39.51 -0.26 29.58
C LEU A 43 38.37 -0.82 28.73
N TYR A 44 37.18 -0.96 29.33
CA TYR A 44 35.99 -1.51 28.69
C TYR A 44 34.79 -0.63 28.99
N LYS A 45 33.86 -0.61 28.03
CA LYS A 45 32.55 0.01 28.20
C LYS A 45 31.48 -1.07 28.12
N ILE A 46 30.54 -1.06 29.05
CA ILE A 46 29.44 -2.02 29.06
C ILE A 46 28.16 -1.29 28.70
N ARG A 47 27.39 -1.87 27.77
CA ARG A 47 26.07 -1.34 27.36
C ARG A 47 25.02 -2.43 27.50
N SER A 48 23.95 -2.13 28.23
CA SER A 48 22.82 -3.04 28.45
C SER A 48 21.62 -2.66 27.58
N TYR A 49 20.81 -3.65 27.20
CA TYR A 49 19.73 -3.56 26.22
C TYR A 49 18.55 -4.43 26.66
N THR A 50 17.33 -3.91 26.50
CA THR A 50 16.07 -4.66 26.67
C THR A 50 15.33 -4.72 25.34
N ILE A 51 15.32 -5.88 24.69
CA ILE A 51 14.79 -6.06 23.33
C ILE A 51 13.54 -6.93 23.37
N HIS A 52 12.43 -6.45 22.82
CA HIS A 52 11.18 -7.20 22.73
C HIS A 52 11.07 -7.93 21.39
N GLU A 53 10.39 -9.09 21.35
CA GLU A 53 10.04 -9.76 20.08
C GLU A 53 9.19 -8.91 19.14
N THR A 54 8.52 -7.87 19.66
CA THR A 54 7.74 -6.91 18.87
C THR A 54 8.59 -5.81 18.25
N ASP A 55 9.86 -5.68 18.66
CA ASP A 55 10.75 -4.67 18.12
C ASP A 55 11.11 -5.06 16.69
N LEU A 56 10.74 -4.19 15.75
CA LEU A 56 10.96 -4.46 14.33
C LEU A 56 12.45 -4.53 13.99
N ARG A 57 13.29 -3.85 14.76
CA ARG A 57 14.72 -3.67 14.53
C ARG A 57 15.47 -3.61 15.85
N THR A 58 16.68 -4.11 15.85
CA THR A 58 17.60 -4.12 16.98
C THR A 58 18.98 -3.71 16.49
N THR A 59 19.66 -2.89 17.29
CA THR A 59 20.99 -2.39 16.98
C THR A 59 21.88 -2.42 18.22
N LEU A 60 23.03 -3.07 18.09
CA LEU A 60 24.10 -3.05 19.08
C LEU A 60 25.20 -2.14 18.55
N LEU A 61 25.73 -1.27 19.39
CA LEU A 61 26.73 -0.28 18.97
C LEU A 61 27.74 -0.05 20.08
N CYS A 62 29.02 -0.24 19.77
CA CYS A 62 30.14 0.25 20.54
C CYS A 62 30.54 1.66 20.07
N PRO A 63 31.19 2.47 20.93
CA PRO A 63 31.72 3.77 20.51
C PRO A 63 32.75 3.63 19.39
N LYS A 64 33.02 4.74 18.68
CA LYS A 64 34.08 4.79 17.67
C LYS A 64 35.40 4.26 18.22
N SER A 65 36.07 3.40 17.46
CA SER A 65 37.33 2.71 17.86
C SER A 65 37.17 1.68 18.99
N TYR A 66 35.99 1.08 19.12
CA TYR A 66 35.73 -0.05 20.00
C TYR A 66 34.95 -1.13 19.25
N PHE A 67 35.18 -2.40 19.61
CA PHE A 67 34.45 -3.55 19.07
C PHE A 67 33.75 -4.35 20.17
N ILE A 68 32.72 -5.12 19.80
CA ILE A 68 31.99 -6.00 20.72
C ILE A 68 32.86 -7.21 21.06
N SER A 69 33.47 -7.23 22.24
CA SER A 69 34.33 -8.32 22.69
C SER A 69 33.61 -9.40 23.50
N LYS A 70 32.44 -9.06 24.07
CA LYS A 70 31.61 -9.99 24.86
C LYS A 70 30.13 -9.63 24.73
N ILE A 71 29.27 -10.64 24.71
CA ILE A 71 27.81 -10.53 24.79
C ILE A 71 27.32 -11.43 25.92
N SER A 72 26.58 -10.88 26.87
CA SER A 72 25.92 -11.60 27.96
C SER A 72 24.42 -11.39 27.85
N PHE A 73 23.60 -12.44 27.87
CA PHE A 73 22.16 -12.29 27.70
C PHE A 73 21.35 -13.35 28.43
N HIS A 74 20.08 -13.04 28.68
CA HIS A 74 19.07 -13.99 29.14
C HIS A 74 17.69 -13.57 28.62
N PHE A 75 16.71 -14.47 28.66
CA PHE A 75 15.33 -14.17 28.30
C PHE A 75 14.51 -13.94 29.55
N SER A 76 13.58 -12.99 29.48
CA SER A 76 12.51 -12.82 30.46
C SER A 76 11.16 -13.13 29.83
N VAL A 77 10.33 -13.86 30.56
CA VAL A 77 9.03 -14.34 30.11
C VAL A 77 7.96 -14.00 31.14
N LYS A 78 6.84 -13.41 30.69
CA LYS A 78 5.66 -13.17 31.53
C LYS A 78 4.58 -14.21 31.24
N LYS A 79 4.17 -14.99 32.25
CA LYS A 79 3.02 -15.91 32.16
C LYS A 79 1.78 -15.24 32.78
N GLY A 80 1.03 -14.47 31.99
CA GLY A 80 -0.15 -13.75 32.48
C GLY A 80 0.22 -12.65 33.49
N ASN A 81 -0.51 -12.54 34.60
CA ASN A 81 -0.28 -11.52 35.65
C ASN A 81 0.84 -11.88 36.64
N SER A 82 1.62 -12.94 36.38
CA SER A 82 2.71 -13.36 37.27
C SER A 82 4.01 -12.57 37.05
N SER A 83 4.92 -12.63 38.03
CA SER A 83 6.28 -12.08 37.94
C SER A 83 7.06 -12.71 36.78
N ALA A 84 7.97 -11.94 36.18
CA ALA A 84 8.77 -12.42 35.06
C ALA A 84 9.67 -13.59 35.48
N THR A 85 9.62 -14.70 34.73
CA THR A 85 10.56 -15.82 34.88
C THR A 85 11.75 -15.58 33.95
N TYR A 86 12.97 -15.85 34.45
CA TYR A 86 14.21 -15.62 33.71
C TYR A 86 14.89 -16.94 33.35
N THR A 87 15.44 -17.04 32.14
CA THR A 87 16.31 -18.15 31.75
C THR A 87 17.71 -17.98 32.37
N PRO A 88 18.56 -19.03 32.39
CA PRO A 88 19.97 -18.89 32.74
C PRO A 88 20.67 -17.84 31.86
N VAL A 89 21.69 -17.19 32.44
CA VAL A 89 22.52 -16.23 31.70
C VAL A 89 23.47 -16.98 30.79
N HIS A 90 23.45 -16.61 29.51
CA HIS A 90 24.34 -17.11 28.47
C HIS A 90 25.40 -16.06 28.14
N ILE A 91 26.63 -16.50 27.86
CA ILE A 91 27.77 -15.62 27.60
C ILE A 91 28.49 -16.09 26.34
N PHE A 92 28.73 -15.15 25.43
CA PHE A 92 29.65 -15.23 24.30
C PHE A 92 30.81 -14.27 24.54
N SER A 93 32.04 -14.68 24.25
CA SER A 93 33.21 -13.81 24.39
C SER A 93 34.27 -14.15 23.35
N MET A 94 35.04 -13.13 22.93
CA MET A 94 36.18 -13.29 22.03
C MET A 94 37.17 -14.34 22.52
N LYS A 95 37.47 -14.36 23.83
CA LYS A 95 38.37 -15.37 24.41
C LYS A 95 37.85 -16.80 24.24
N THR A 96 36.54 -17.00 24.34
CA THR A 96 35.91 -18.31 24.11
C THR A 96 35.93 -18.67 22.63
N PHE A 97 35.63 -17.70 21.76
CA PHE A 97 35.65 -17.87 20.31
C PHE A 97 37.06 -18.26 19.81
N GLU A 98 38.09 -17.53 20.25
CA GLU A 98 39.50 -17.83 19.97
C GLU A 98 39.90 -19.22 20.46
N LYS A 99 39.46 -19.62 21.66
CA LYS A 99 39.75 -20.94 22.23
C LYS A 99 39.13 -22.06 21.39
N ASN A 100 37.88 -21.90 20.94
CA ASN A 100 37.18 -22.90 20.15
C ASN A 100 37.78 -23.06 18.75
N MET A 101 38.22 -21.96 18.10
CA MET A 101 38.96 -22.04 16.83
C MET A 101 40.32 -22.73 16.99
N LYS A 102 41.07 -22.44 18.06
CA LYS A 102 42.36 -23.10 18.35
C LYS A 102 42.24 -24.62 18.55
N LEU A 103 41.06 -25.11 18.91
CA LEU A 103 40.80 -26.54 19.13
C LEU A 103 40.32 -27.27 17.86
N GLY A 104 40.16 -26.58 16.72
CA GLY A 104 39.68 -27.18 15.47
C GLY A 104 38.24 -27.70 15.54
N THR A 105 37.51 -27.41 16.62
CA THR A 105 36.10 -27.77 16.75
C THR A 105 35.31 -26.78 15.92
N ASN A 106 34.76 -27.24 14.79
CA ASN A 106 33.73 -26.50 14.06
C ASN A 106 32.65 -26.11 15.08
N ALA A 107 32.29 -24.83 15.12
CA ALA A 107 31.25 -24.27 15.99
C ALA A 107 29.82 -24.76 15.61
N THR A 108 29.71 -25.99 15.11
CA THR A 108 28.47 -26.64 14.67
C THR A 108 28.28 -28.04 15.26
N ASP A 109 29.21 -28.57 16.07
CA ASP A 109 28.99 -29.84 16.76
C ASP A 109 28.05 -29.68 17.98
N GLY A 110 26.75 -29.74 17.69
CA GLY A 110 25.95 -30.89 18.12
C GLY A 110 25.69 -31.11 19.61
N LEU A 111 25.69 -30.09 20.46
CA LEU A 111 25.03 -30.19 21.77
C LEU A 111 24.04 -29.04 21.96
N ASN A 112 22.76 -29.34 21.66
CA ASN A 112 21.59 -28.58 22.03
C ASN A 112 21.67 -28.20 23.52
N LYS A 113 22.22 -27.02 23.83
CA LYS A 113 21.95 -26.35 25.10
C LYS A 113 20.59 -25.70 24.94
N GLU A 114 19.54 -26.42 25.34
CA GLU A 114 18.16 -25.92 25.35
C GLU A 114 18.12 -24.46 25.84
N GLY A 115 17.51 -23.58 25.04
CA GLY A 115 17.28 -22.18 25.41
C GLY A 115 18.35 -21.15 25.02
N ARG A 116 19.43 -21.52 24.30
CA ARG A 116 20.45 -20.57 23.80
C ARG A 116 20.08 -19.98 22.44
N CYS A 117 20.54 -18.75 22.15
CA CYS A 117 20.43 -18.10 20.84
C CYS A 117 21.83 -17.89 20.24
N ASP A 118 22.34 -18.90 19.52
CA ASP A 118 23.73 -18.91 19.03
C ASP A 118 23.99 -17.89 17.91
N THR A 119 22.95 -17.43 17.21
CA THR A 119 23.07 -16.39 16.18
C THR A 119 23.69 -15.09 16.70
N LEU A 120 23.50 -14.76 17.99
CA LEU A 120 24.11 -13.57 18.62
C LEU A 120 25.63 -13.62 18.66
N GLU A 121 26.25 -14.80 18.62
CA GLU A 121 27.70 -14.95 18.61
C GLU A 121 28.33 -14.27 17.37
N GLN A 122 27.59 -14.19 16.26
CA GLN A 122 28.08 -13.57 15.02
C GLN A 122 28.28 -12.05 15.15
N CYS A 123 27.73 -11.39 16.17
CA CYS A 123 27.96 -9.96 16.42
C CYS A 123 29.33 -9.67 17.05
N ILE A 124 30.03 -10.70 17.55
CA ILE A 124 31.33 -10.56 18.21
C ILE A 124 32.40 -10.13 17.18
N GLY A 125 33.22 -9.13 17.55
CA GLY A 125 34.33 -8.62 16.74
C GLY A 125 34.00 -7.40 15.87
N TYR A 126 32.74 -6.96 15.82
CA TYR A 126 32.30 -5.78 15.07
C TYR A 126 32.04 -4.59 16.00
N GLN A 127 32.16 -3.35 15.50
CA GLN A 127 31.74 -2.15 16.25
C GLN A 127 30.22 -2.07 16.38
N ALA A 128 29.48 -2.51 15.37
CA ALA A 128 28.02 -2.51 15.36
C ALA A 128 27.44 -3.79 14.78
N CYS A 129 26.32 -4.23 15.36
CA CYS A 129 25.56 -5.39 14.89
C CYS A 129 24.06 -5.06 14.82
N LEU A 130 23.44 -5.31 13.67
CA LEU A 130 22.03 -5.02 13.40
C LEU A 130 21.27 -6.32 13.10
N PHE A 131 20.05 -6.45 13.61
CA PHE A 131 19.19 -7.61 13.36
C PHE A 131 17.72 -7.32 13.71
N ARG A 132 16.81 -8.25 13.38
CA ARG A 132 15.44 -8.29 13.93
C ARG A 132 15.31 -9.48 14.86
N PHE A 133 15.13 -9.23 16.15
CA PHE A 133 14.91 -10.30 17.11
C PHE A 133 13.55 -10.99 16.90
N SER A 134 13.57 -12.31 16.71
CA SER A 134 12.37 -13.15 16.68
C SER A 134 12.75 -14.62 16.94
N ASN A 135 11.76 -15.51 16.94
CA ASN A 135 11.99 -16.96 17.02
C ASN A 135 12.85 -17.49 15.86
N GLU A 136 12.66 -16.93 14.67
CA GLU A 136 13.41 -17.31 13.46
C GLU A 136 14.89 -16.90 13.56
N PHE A 137 15.19 -15.80 14.27
CA PHE A 137 16.56 -15.31 14.44
C PHE A 137 17.46 -16.31 15.18
N CYS A 138 16.93 -17.03 16.18
CA CYS A 138 17.70 -17.97 16.97
C CYS A 138 17.79 -19.38 16.36
N LYS A 139 17.22 -19.61 15.15
CA LYS A 139 17.10 -20.93 14.48
C LYS A 139 16.42 -22.01 15.32
N ASN A 140 15.70 -21.61 16.36
CA ASN A 140 14.85 -22.41 17.25
C ASN A 140 14.15 -21.46 18.21
N ASP A 141 13.01 -21.86 18.77
CA ASP A 141 12.40 -21.06 19.83
C ASP A 141 13.14 -21.33 21.15
N PRO A 142 13.91 -20.36 21.70
CA PRO A 142 14.64 -20.58 22.94
C PRO A 142 13.70 -20.72 24.15
N VAL A 143 12.46 -20.23 24.07
CA VAL A 143 11.44 -20.44 25.12
C VAL A 143 10.08 -20.71 24.47
N PRO A 144 9.80 -21.96 24.05
CA PRO A 144 8.60 -22.30 23.31
C PRO A 144 7.29 -21.88 23.99
N ASN A 145 6.34 -21.44 23.17
CA ASN A 145 4.96 -21.04 23.56
C ASN A 145 4.82 -19.71 24.32
N TYR A 146 5.91 -18.97 24.54
CA TYR A 146 5.84 -17.71 25.27
C TYR A 146 6.51 -16.56 24.52
N ARG A 147 5.94 -15.36 24.68
CA ARG A 147 6.60 -14.11 24.29
C ARG A 147 7.76 -13.83 25.25
N LYS A 148 8.95 -13.62 24.71
CA LYS A 148 10.17 -13.30 25.46
C LYS A 148 10.62 -11.88 25.19
N THR A 149 11.30 -11.34 26.19
CA THR A 149 12.11 -10.13 26.08
C THR A 149 13.56 -10.54 26.29
N LEU A 150 14.43 -10.18 25.35
CA LEU A 150 15.87 -10.43 25.40
C LEU A 150 16.52 -9.32 26.24
N GLN A 151 17.07 -9.70 27.38
CA GLN A 151 17.93 -8.85 28.21
C GLN A 151 19.36 -9.13 27.81
N LEU A 152 20.06 -8.13 27.26
CA LEU A 152 21.36 -8.31 26.62
C LEU A 152 22.33 -7.23 27.08
N SER A 153 23.58 -7.58 27.34
CA SER A 153 24.65 -6.66 27.68
C SER A 153 25.87 -6.96 26.81
N ILE A 154 26.42 -5.93 26.16
CA ILE A 154 27.66 -6.02 25.38
C ILE A 154 28.81 -5.37 26.15
N THR A 155 29.99 -5.96 26.05
CA THR A 155 31.24 -5.33 26.47
C THR A 155 31.99 -4.88 25.23
N CYS A 156 32.29 -3.58 25.19
CA CYS A 156 33.05 -2.90 24.16
C CYS A 156 34.49 -2.78 24.62
N GLU A 157 35.41 -3.33 23.83
CA GLU A 157 36.85 -3.26 24.05
C GLU A 157 37.49 -2.31 23.04
N GLN A 158 38.45 -1.51 23.49
CA GLN A 158 39.08 -0.49 22.66
C GLN A 158 40.00 -1.14 21.61
N ASP A 159 40.00 -0.58 20.40
CA ASP A 159 40.99 -0.90 19.38
C ASP A 159 42.36 -0.41 19.84
N GLN A 160 43.12 -1.26 20.53
CA GLN A 160 44.49 -0.92 20.91
C GLN A 160 45.49 -1.31 19.81
N PRO A 161 46.34 -0.37 19.33
CA PRO A 161 47.42 -0.69 18.41
C PRO A 161 48.48 -1.61 19.03
N GLU A 162 48.76 -1.48 20.33
CA GLU A 162 49.93 -2.06 21.01
C GLU A 162 49.70 -3.45 21.63
N GLY A 163 48.45 -3.79 22.01
CA GLY A 163 48.09 -5.13 22.50
C GLY A 163 48.13 -6.21 21.41
N PHE A 164 48.07 -5.79 20.15
CA PHE A 164 48.10 -6.67 18.99
C PHE A 164 49.50 -7.20 18.69
N GLU A 165 50.56 -6.40 18.80
CA GLU A 165 51.94 -6.89 18.65
C GLU A 165 52.32 -7.94 19.69
N THR A 166 51.83 -7.78 20.93
CA THR A 166 52.07 -8.74 22.01
C THR A 166 51.26 -10.02 21.83
N TRP A 167 50.03 -9.94 21.29
CA TRP A 167 49.24 -11.13 20.93
C TRP A 167 49.80 -11.85 19.70
N ASN A 168 50.20 -11.12 18.65
CA ASN A 168 50.82 -11.68 17.45
C ASN A 168 52.16 -12.38 17.78
N ARG A 169 52.98 -11.79 18.68
CA ARG A 169 54.16 -12.45 19.25
C ARG A 169 53.80 -13.73 20.01
N ASN A 170 52.79 -13.69 20.89
CA ASN A 170 52.40 -14.87 21.68
C ASN A 170 51.80 -16.02 20.86
N VAL A 171 51.16 -15.72 19.71
CA VAL A 171 50.65 -16.71 18.76
C VAL A 171 51.76 -17.25 17.86
N GLN A 172 52.70 -16.41 17.39
CA GLN A 172 53.88 -16.86 16.65
C GLN A 172 54.80 -17.78 17.48
N ILE A 173 54.82 -17.67 18.81
CA ILE A 173 55.70 -18.43 19.70
C ILE A 173 55.18 -19.88 19.99
N ARG A 174 53.97 -20.28 19.56
CA ARG A 174 53.31 -21.55 20.01
C ARG A 174 52.93 -22.59 18.92
N ASN A 175 53.62 -22.62 17.77
CA ASN A 175 53.74 -23.77 16.83
C ASN A 175 52.59 -24.16 15.84
N ASP A 176 53.05 -24.61 14.66
CA ASP A 176 52.61 -25.76 13.81
C ASP A 176 51.25 -25.80 13.06
N TYR A 177 50.63 -24.67 12.71
CA TYR A 177 49.45 -24.67 11.81
C TYR A 177 49.54 -23.59 10.72
N GLU A 178 49.53 -24.00 9.44
CA GLU A 178 49.63 -23.12 8.26
C GLU A 178 48.43 -22.16 8.05
N GLN A 179 47.31 -22.33 8.79
CA GLN A 179 46.06 -21.56 8.59
C GLN A 179 45.79 -20.45 9.63
N VAL A 180 46.69 -20.23 10.59
CA VAL A 180 46.48 -19.28 11.69
C VAL A 180 46.54 -17.80 11.27
N PRO A 181 47.42 -17.35 10.35
CA PRO A 181 47.48 -15.94 9.93
C PRO A 181 46.17 -15.42 9.31
N ASP A 182 45.52 -16.22 8.46
CA ASP A 182 44.29 -15.81 7.75
C ASP A 182 43.11 -15.57 8.71
N VAL A 183 43.03 -16.33 9.81
CA VAL A 183 41.98 -16.21 10.82
C VAL A 183 42.16 -14.94 11.66
N ILE A 184 43.42 -14.62 11.99
CA ILE A 184 43.78 -13.39 12.70
C ILE A 184 43.42 -12.17 11.87
N ASP A 185 43.85 -12.16 10.62
CA ASP A 185 43.58 -11.07 9.69
C ASP A 185 42.07 -10.92 9.50
N HIS A 186 41.31 -12.02 9.35
CA HIS A 186 39.86 -11.97 9.27
C HIS A 186 39.23 -11.32 10.53
N MET A 187 39.70 -11.63 11.75
CA MET A 187 39.20 -11.01 12.98
C MET A 187 39.55 -9.53 13.12
N VAL A 188 40.68 -9.09 12.57
CA VAL A 188 41.03 -7.66 12.49
C VAL A 188 40.14 -6.95 11.48
N GLN A 189 39.89 -7.56 10.32
CA GLN A 189 39.02 -6.97 9.30
C GLN A 189 37.58 -6.76 9.81
N LYS A 190 37.06 -7.64 10.66
CA LYS A 190 35.73 -7.47 11.28
C LYS A 190 35.59 -6.15 12.06
N ARG A 191 36.67 -5.64 12.65
CA ARG A 191 36.65 -4.41 13.45
C ARG A 191 36.40 -3.15 12.63
N TYR A 192 36.57 -3.24 11.32
CA TYR A 192 36.31 -2.13 10.39
C TYR A 192 35.00 -2.31 9.62
N ASN A 193 34.17 -3.25 10.06
CA ASN A 193 32.89 -3.57 9.44
C ASN A 193 31.73 -3.44 10.44
N VAL A 194 30.56 -3.19 9.90
CA VAL A 194 29.25 -3.29 10.52
C VAL A 194 28.62 -4.60 10.09
N MET A 195 28.11 -5.37 11.05
CA MET A 195 27.43 -6.65 10.81
C MET A 195 25.91 -6.47 10.74
N TYR A 196 25.29 -6.98 9.68
CA TYR A 196 23.84 -7.13 9.60
C TYR A 196 23.43 -8.59 9.43
N LEU A 197 22.64 -9.09 10.37
CA LEU A 197 22.10 -10.45 10.35
C LEU A 197 20.64 -10.42 9.89
N GLN A 198 20.40 -10.95 8.69
CA GLN A 198 19.11 -10.92 8.01
C GLN A 198 18.54 -12.34 7.84
N TYR A 199 17.22 -12.46 7.91
CA TYR A 199 16.47 -13.63 7.45
C TYR A 199 15.13 -13.18 6.85
N LYS A 200 14.55 -14.05 6.04
CA LYS A 200 13.21 -13.86 5.48
C LYS A 200 12.21 -14.73 6.24
N THR A 201 11.14 -14.12 6.74
CA THR A 201 10.11 -14.81 7.50
C THR A 201 9.21 -15.63 6.59
N LYS A 202 8.87 -16.85 7.03
CA LYS A 202 7.82 -17.66 6.39
C LYS A 202 6.48 -17.59 7.15
N LEU A 203 6.44 -16.80 8.22
CA LEU A 203 5.25 -16.65 9.07
C LEU A 203 4.06 -16.00 8.33
N GLU A 204 4.34 -15.16 7.34
CA GLU A 204 3.29 -14.56 6.51
C GLU A 204 2.68 -15.54 5.51
N GLU A 205 3.39 -16.62 5.19
CA GLU A 205 2.89 -17.74 4.39
C GLU A 205 2.14 -18.77 5.26
N GLY A 206 2.03 -18.52 6.57
CA GLY A 206 1.37 -19.42 7.51
C GLY A 206 2.24 -20.59 7.97
N LEU A 207 3.55 -20.57 7.71
CA LEU A 207 4.46 -21.68 7.99
C LEU A 207 5.34 -21.37 9.22
N ARG A 208 5.32 -22.26 10.23
CA ARG A 208 6.22 -22.23 11.39
C ARG A 208 7.36 -23.23 11.17
N ASN A 209 8.46 -22.78 10.58
CA ASN A 209 9.64 -23.61 10.37
C ASN A 209 10.91 -22.82 10.70
N TYR A 210 11.20 -22.72 12.01
CA TYR A 210 12.30 -21.90 12.53
C TYR A 210 13.67 -22.50 12.28
N GLU A 211 13.78 -23.84 12.30
CA GLU A 211 15.04 -24.57 12.12
C GLU A 211 15.62 -24.36 10.71
N ASP A 212 14.77 -24.38 9.68
CA ASP A 212 15.18 -24.17 8.28
C ASP A 212 15.38 -22.69 7.93
N THR A 213 15.35 -21.77 8.90
CA THR A 213 15.57 -20.35 8.62
C THR A 213 17.04 -20.09 8.32
N TYR A 214 17.30 -19.67 7.07
CA TYR A 214 18.62 -19.23 6.66
C TYR A 214 18.91 -17.81 7.18
N ILE A 215 19.94 -17.70 8.02
CA ILE A 215 20.48 -16.43 8.50
C ILE A 215 21.62 -16.01 7.56
N LYS A 216 21.43 -14.90 6.87
CA LYS A 216 22.42 -14.26 6.01
C LYS A 216 23.17 -13.19 6.79
N SER A 217 24.50 -13.25 6.76
CA SER A 217 25.39 -12.26 7.37
C SER A 217 25.89 -11.31 6.28
N VAL A 218 25.77 -10.02 6.52
CA VAL A 218 26.17 -8.96 5.59
C VAL A 218 27.14 -8.04 6.31
N GLU A 219 28.37 -7.99 5.82
CA GLU A 219 29.41 -7.10 6.32
C GLU A 219 29.49 -5.86 5.44
N THR A 220 29.43 -4.68 6.05
CA THR A 220 29.58 -3.40 5.37
C THR A 220 30.67 -2.59 6.06
N LYS A 221 31.60 -1.99 5.33
CA LYS A 221 32.65 -1.20 5.94
C LYS A 221 32.11 -0.03 6.76
N GLU A 222 32.76 0.29 7.85
CA GLU A 222 32.39 1.42 8.73
C GLU A 222 32.38 2.76 8.00
N GLU A 223 33.34 2.98 7.09
CA GLU A 223 33.43 4.21 6.29
C GLU A 223 32.17 4.44 5.42
N GLU A 224 31.53 3.36 4.95
CA GLU A 224 30.31 3.42 4.13
C GLU A 224 29.03 3.64 4.96
N VAL A 225 29.13 3.56 6.29
CA VAL A 225 27.98 3.64 7.21
C VAL A 225 28.08 4.87 8.11
N PHE A 226 29.22 5.08 8.75
CA PHE A 226 29.43 6.11 9.77
C PHE A 226 30.06 7.39 9.23
N ASP A 227 30.93 7.30 8.21
CA ASP A 227 31.72 8.44 7.73
C ASP A 227 31.14 9.09 6.45
N VAL A 228 29.87 8.79 6.12
CA VAL A 228 29.19 9.34 4.93
C VAL A 228 28.78 10.80 5.11
N LYS A 229 28.94 11.61 4.04
CA LYS A 229 28.59 13.04 4.02
C LYS A 229 27.78 13.43 2.78
N CYS A 230 26.93 14.45 2.93
CA CYS A 230 26.15 14.99 1.80
C CYS A 230 26.98 15.87 0.85
N THR A 231 28.04 16.52 1.33
CA THR A 231 28.91 17.39 0.53
C THR A 231 29.66 16.65 -0.56
N ASP A 232 30.03 15.39 -0.31
CA ASP A 232 30.71 14.52 -1.29
C ASP A 232 29.81 14.21 -2.51
N ILE A 233 28.50 14.44 -2.38
CA ILE A 233 27.49 14.09 -3.39
C ILE A 233 26.80 15.34 -3.96
N ALA A 234 26.72 16.43 -3.18
CA ALA A 234 25.97 17.62 -3.51
C ALA A 234 26.65 18.58 -4.51
N GLN A 235 27.90 18.33 -4.88
CA GLN A 235 28.59 19.12 -5.90
C GLN A 235 28.00 18.80 -7.30
N SER A 236 26.97 19.56 -7.71
CA SER A 236 26.47 19.84 -9.08
C SER A 236 25.31 19.03 -9.70
N ARG A 237 24.64 18.08 -9.03
CA ARG A 237 23.67 17.19 -9.74
C ARG A 237 22.22 17.14 -9.24
N PHE A 238 21.91 17.76 -8.10
CA PHE A 238 20.51 17.86 -7.65
C PHE A 238 19.76 18.91 -8.48
N MET A 239 18.49 18.66 -8.80
CA MET A 239 17.66 19.60 -9.57
C MET A 239 16.37 19.96 -8.85
N GLY A 240 15.75 21.08 -9.24
CA GLY A 240 14.55 21.60 -8.58
C GLY A 240 14.89 22.73 -7.59
N ASN A 241 14.10 22.87 -6.54
CA ASN A 241 14.32 23.90 -5.53
C ASN A 241 15.18 23.33 -4.38
N CYS A 242 16.50 23.45 -4.53
CA CYS A 242 17.48 22.97 -3.56
C CYS A 242 18.12 24.15 -2.81
N GLY A 243 18.13 24.10 -1.48
CA GLY A 243 18.82 25.10 -0.64
C GLY A 243 20.34 24.92 -0.61
N ALA A 244 21.02 25.66 0.26
CA ALA A 244 22.45 25.50 0.52
C ALA A 244 22.70 24.53 1.69
N ILE A 245 23.76 23.72 1.60
CA ILE A 245 24.22 22.86 2.72
C ILE A 245 24.97 23.73 3.73
N GLN A 246 24.61 23.63 5.01
CA GLN A 246 25.33 24.31 6.10
C GLN A 246 26.35 23.35 6.73
N SER A 247 27.56 23.81 7.10
CA SER A 247 28.64 22.91 7.53
C SER A 247 28.34 22.08 8.78
N THR A 248 27.50 22.57 9.69
CA THR A 248 27.06 21.82 10.89
C THR A 248 26.12 20.65 10.57
N THR A 249 25.52 20.63 9.38
CA THR A 249 24.66 19.53 8.91
C THR A 249 25.43 18.42 8.19
N GLU A 250 26.72 18.64 7.87
CA GLU A 250 27.57 17.70 7.12
C GLU A 250 28.00 16.49 7.96
N ASP A 251 28.20 16.67 9.27
CA ASP A 251 28.69 15.63 10.19
C ASP A 251 27.57 14.75 10.79
N LEU A 252 26.31 14.97 10.41
CA LEU A 252 25.16 14.25 10.96
C LEU A 252 24.60 13.14 10.06
N ALA A 253 25.02 13.03 8.80
CA ALA A 253 24.43 12.05 7.87
C ALA A 253 24.72 10.61 8.32
N GLY A 254 25.99 10.26 8.56
CA GLY A 254 26.36 8.97 9.15
C GLY A 254 25.67 8.72 10.50
N LEU A 255 25.65 9.72 11.39
CA LEU A 255 25.00 9.60 12.70
C LEU A 255 23.47 9.39 12.61
N SER A 256 22.82 9.99 11.63
CA SER A 256 21.36 9.89 11.43
C SER A 256 20.97 8.62 10.69
N MET A 257 21.82 8.15 9.76
CA MET A 257 21.49 7.10 8.81
C MET A 257 22.14 5.75 9.09
N TRP A 258 23.09 5.65 10.02
CA TRP A 258 23.89 4.41 10.20
C TRP A 258 23.03 3.16 10.40
N THR A 259 21.87 3.27 11.07
CA THR A 259 20.97 2.13 11.28
C THR A 259 20.31 1.66 9.97
N THR A 260 20.10 2.57 9.03
CA THR A 260 19.52 2.29 7.71
C THR A 260 20.61 1.82 6.75
N LEU A 261 21.73 2.55 6.66
CA LEU A 261 22.86 2.20 5.81
C LEU A 261 23.52 0.87 6.21
N GLY A 262 23.66 0.61 7.51
CA GLY A 262 24.20 -0.65 8.04
C GLY A 262 23.29 -1.87 7.78
N ARG A 263 22.00 -1.67 7.51
CA ARG A 263 21.05 -2.74 7.09
C ARG A 263 20.86 -2.83 5.58
N THR A 264 21.59 -2.02 4.82
CA THR A 264 21.45 -1.95 3.37
C THR A 264 22.43 -2.92 2.70
N LEU A 265 21.94 -3.72 1.75
CA LEU A 265 22.69 -4.85 1.24
C LEU A 265 23.74 -4.41 0.22
N THR A 266 23.39 -3.51 -0.68
CA THR A 266 24.23 -3.08 -1.81
C THR A 266 24.77 -1.66 -1.62
N ALA A 267 25.96 -1.40 -2.17
CA ALA A 267 26.56 -0.07 -2.17
C ALA A 267 25.72 0.93 -2.99
N GLU A 268 25.10 0.45 -4.07
CA GLU A 268 24.18 1.21 -4.91
C GLU A 268 22.96 1.70 -4.12
N CYS A 269 22.31 0.82 -3.35
CA CYS A 269 21.17 1.19 -2.50
C CYS A 269 21.60 2.16 -1.40
N ARG A 270 22.77 1.99 -0.76
CA ARG A 270 23.32 2.96 0.21
C ARG A 270 23.47 4.35 -0.44
N LYS A 271 24.02 4.41 -1.65
CA LYS A 271 24.20 5.64 -2.41
C LYS A 271 22.87 6.31 -2.78
N GLU A 272 21.85 5.53 -3.13
CA GLU A 272 20.49 6.05 -3.41
C GLU A 272 19.84 6.63 -2.16
N GLN A 273 19.87 5.89 -1.04
CA GLN A 273 19.32 6.33 0.24
C GLN A 273 19.97 7.63 0.71
N LEU A 274 21.30 7.72 0.61
CA LEU A 274 22.05 8.92 0.96
C LEU A 274 21.67 10.10 0.06
N GLN A 275 21.52 9.89 -1.26
CA GLN A 275 21.01 10.94 -2.17
C GLN A 275 19.61 11.45 -1.77
N ILE A 276 18.70 10.55 -1.35
CA ILE A 276 17.36 10.96 -0.90
C ILE A 276 17.44 11.74 0.42
N TYR A 277 18.23 11.26 1.39
CA TYR A 277 18.44 11.96 2.64
C TYR A 277 18.97 13.38 2.40
N CYS A 278 20.00 13.51 1.55
CA CYS A 278 20.57 14.81 1.19
C CYS A 278 19.56 15.69 0.43
N ALA A 279 18.73 15.13 -0.47
CA ALA A 279 17.66 15.88 -1.13
C ALA A 279 16.69 16.53 -0.12
N TYR A 280 16.30 15.78 0.91
CA TYR A 280 15.41 16.28 1.96
C TYR A 280 16.10 17.18 2.98
N LEU A 281 17.42 17.08 3.16
CA LEU A 281 18.20 18.09 3.88
C LEU A 281 18.24 19.41 3.13
N LEU A 282 18.44 19.37 1.81
CA LEU A 282 18.47 20.55 0.95
C LEU A 282 17.09 21.22 0.85
N ASN A 283 16.01 20.43 0.88
CA ASN A 283 14.65 20.94 0.90
C ASN A 283 13.70 19.94 1.58
N ARG A 284 13.30 20.24 2.82
CA ARG A 284 12.42 19.39 3.64
C ARG A 284 11.01 19.21 3.07
N GLN A 285 10.59 20.03 2.09
CA GLN A 285 9.28 19.92 1.42
C GLN A 285 9.33 19.00 0.18
N GLY A 286 10.45 18.35 -0.10
CA GLY A 286 10.61 17.40 -1.19
C GLY A 286 10.59 18.04 -2.57
N GLN A 287 11.13 19.26 -2.70
CA GLN A 287 11.25 19.98 -3.98
C GLN A 287 12.65 19.89 -4.61
N CYS A 288 13.61 19.27 -3.92
CA CYS A 288 14.94 18.99 -4.43
C CYS A 288 14.99 17.52 -4.88
N LEU A 289 15.37 17.27 -6.13
CA LEU A 289 15.37 15.96 -6.77
C LEU A 289 16.76 15.33 -6.73
N PRO A 290 16.88 14.06 -6.32
CA PRO A 290 18.15 13.35 -6.33
C PRO A 290 18.59 13.00 -7.77
N PRO A 291 19.91 13.00 -8.04
CA PRO A 291 20.47 12.72 -9.37
C PRO A 291 19.96 11.44 -10.03
N PHE A 292 19.80 10.35 -9.28
CA PHE A 292 19.40 9.05 -9.83
C PHE A 292 17.95 8.99 -10.37
N LEU A 293 17.13 10.02 -10.12
CA LEU A 293 15.77 10.13 -10.68
C LEU A 293 15.70 11.00 -11.94
N ILE A 294 16.84 11.54 -12.38
CA ILE A 294 16.96 12.51 -13.47
C ILE A 294 17.57 11.82 -14.71
N ARG A 295 17.16 12.20 -15.94
CA ARG A 295 17.62 11.58 -17.21
C ARG A 295 18.99 12.06 -17.75
N GLU A 296 19.59 13.13 -17.21
CA GLU A 296 20.81 13.87 -17.66
C GLU A 296 20.60 15.14 -18.54
N GLN A 297 21.67 15.94 -18.67
CA GLN A 297 21.73 17.41 -18.44
C GLN A 297 21.10 18.34 -19.48
N PRO A 298 20.45 19.43 -19.05
CA PRO A 298 20.48 20.65 -19.84
C PRO A 298 21.84 21.35 -19.73
N SER A 299 22.41 21.74 -20.85
CA SER A 299 23.67 22.48 -20.98
C SER A 299 23.61 23.94 -20.47
N SER A 300 22.60 24.32 -19.69
CA SER A 300 22.49 25.65 -19.08
C SER A 300 21.75 25.61 -17.73
N SER A 301 22.18 26.46 -16.82
CA SER A 301 21.61 26.68 -15.48
C SER A 301 20.18 27.25 -15.48
N ASP A 302 19.61 27.55 -16.65
CA ASP A 302 18.31 28.21 -16.83
C ASP A 302 17.22 27.31 -17.42
N VAL A 303 17.35 25.98 -17.30
CA VAL A 303 16.30 25.09 -17.80
C VAL A 303 15.12 25.05 -16.84
N LYS A 304 14.12 25.87 -17.21
CA LYS A 304 12.72 25.68 -16.86
C LYS A 304 12.41 24.19 -16.88
N ILE A 305 11.89 23.67 -15.77
CA ILE A 305 11.41 22.30 -15.58
C ILE A 305 10.61 21.88 -16.82
N SER A 306 11.25 21.18 -17.75
CA SER A 306 10.75 20.96 -19.11
C SER A 306 10.69 19.46 -19.38
N LYS A 307 9.48 18.97 -19.65
CA LYS A 307 9.00 17.77 -20.36
C LYS A 307 9.68 16.39 -20.18
N ASP A 308 10.91 16.27 -19.69
CA ASP A 308 11.67 15.01 -19.64
C ASP A 308 12.61 14.93 -18.42
N LEU A 309 12.31 15.66 -17.35
CA LEU A 309 13.17 15.74 -16.17
C LEU A 309 13.32 14.38 -15.46
N LEU A 310 12.20 13.65 -15.30
CA LEU A 310 12.14 12.40 -14.55
C LEU A 310 12.45 11.20 -15.45
N ASN A 311 13.28 10.29 -14.95
CA ASN A 311 13.63 9.06 -15.67
C ASN A 311 12.62 7.92 -15.48
N GLU A 312 12.91 6.76 -16.06
CA GLU A 312 12.05 5.57 -16.06
C GLU A 312 11.71 5.06 -14.65
N ARG A 313 12.54 5.34 -13.65
CA ARG A 313 12.26 4.98 -12.26
C ARG A 313 11.10 5.78 -11.69
N SER A 314 10.88 6.99 -12.18
CA SER A 314 9.83 7.89 -11.70
C SER A 314 8.60 7.93 -12.60
N MET A 315 8.74 7.80 -13.92
CA MET A 315 7.62 7.91 -14.87
C MET A 315 7.77 6.94 -16.05
N PRO A 316 6.66 6.43 -16.62
CA PRO A 316 6.72 5.61 -17.82
C PRO A 316 7.14 6.44 -19.04
N HIS A 317 7.67 5.75 -20.06
CA HIS A 317 7.84 6.35 -21.38
C HIS A 317 6.51 6.42 -22.11
N ASN A 318 6.13 7.60 -22.59
CA ASN A 318 4.94 7.76 -23.42
C ASN A 318 5.21 7.21 -24.83
N GLY A 319 4.35 6.29 -25.30
CA GLY A 319 4.36 5.79 -26.67
C GLY A 319 3.20 6.31 -27.49
N ASP A 320 3.08 5.81 -28.72
CA ASP A 320 2.06 6.25 -29.67
C ASP A 320 0.64 6.03 -29.14
N ARG A 321 -0.24 7.02 -29.38
CA ARG A 321 -1.65 6.98 -28.99
C ARG A 321 -2.52 6.62 -30.20
N PRO A 322 -3.60 5.84 -30.02
CA PRO A 322 -4.55 5.55 -31.09
C PRO A 322 -5.32 6.82 -31.51
N VAL A 323 -5.76 6.85 -32.76
CA VAL A 323 -6.56 7.96 -33.30
C VAL A 323 -7.96 7.97 -32.66
N LEU A 324 -8.30 9.04 -31.95
CA LEU A 324 -9.52 9.14 -31.13
C LEU A 324 -10.80 9.51 -31.91
N THR A 325 -10.85 9.35 -33.23
CA THR A 325 -12.01 9.78 -34.04
C THR A 325 -13.31 9.10 -33.60
N ASN A 326 -13.29 7.78 -33.39
CA ASN A 326 -14.48 7.04 -32.95
C ASN A 326 -14.84 7.35 -31.49
N PHE A 327 -13.85 7.61 -30.64
CA PHE A 327 -14.07 8.06 -29.26
C PHE A 327 -14.87 9.37 -29.22
N LYS A 328 -14.43 10.36 -30.02
CA LYS A 328 -15.10 11.65 -30.13
C LYS A 328 -16.54 11.52 -30.66
N LYS A 329 -16.81 10.55 -31.54
CA LYS A 329 -18.17 10.28 -32.02
C LYS A 329 -19.07 9.78 -30.90
N VAL A 330 -18.60 8.83 -30.09
CA VAL A 330 -19.38 8.32 -28.92
C VAL A 330 -19.67 9.44 -27.93
N TYR A 331 -18.69 10.30 -27.64
CA TYR A 331 -18.85 11.43 -26.72
C TYR A 331 -19.75 12.57 -27.27
N ALA A 332 -19.95 12.62 -28.59
CA ALA A 332 -20.85 13.56 -29.24
C ALA A 332 -22.27 12.99 -29.44
N ASP A 333 -22.48 11.70 -29.14
CA ASP A 333 -23.78 11.05 -29.30
C ASP A 333 -24.75 11.52 -28.19
N PRO A 334 -25.95 12.03 -28.53
CA PRO A 334 -26.91 12.48 -27.54
C PRO A 334 -27.40 11.36 -26.60
N TYR A 335 -27.22 10.09 -26.97
CA TYR A 335 -27.56 8.90 -26.20
C TYR A 335 -26.31 8.16 -25.70
N MET A 336 -25.18 8.85 -25.53
CA MET A 336 -23.91 8.28 -25.02
C MET A 336 -24.11 7.39 -23.77
N GLU A 337 -25.02 7.75 -22.88
CA GLU A 337 -25.32 7.00 -21.64
C GLU A 337 -25.89 5.59 -21.90
N LEU A 338 -26.45 5.35 -23.09
CA LEU A 338 -26.98 4.06 -23.55
C LEU A 338 -25.96 3.24 -24.35
N ILE A 339 -24.76 3.78 -24.59
CA ILE A 339 -23.64 3.07 -25.22
C ILE A 339 -22.81 2.43 -24.10
N PRO A 340 -22.72 1.09 -24.02
CA PRO A 340 -21.95 0.40 -22.98
C PRO A 340 -20.50 0.90 -22.88
N ALA A 341 -20.00 1.09 -21.66
CA ALA A 341 -18.64 1.58 -21.44
C ALA A 341 -17.59 0.53 -21.83
N ARG A 342 -16.57 0.94 -22.57
CA ARG A 342 -15.42 0.08 -22.87
C ARG A 342 -14.43 0.16 -21.70
N LEU A 343 -14.07 -0.99 -21.16
CA LEU A 343 -13.20 -1.09 -19.99
C LEU A 343 -11.77 -1.49 -20.39
N GLY A 344 -10.78 -0.86 -19.76
CA GLY A 344 -9.38 -1.26 -19.78
C GLY A 344 -8.97 -1.81 -18.42
N PHE A 345 -8.61 -3.08 -18.34
CA PHE A 345 -8.17 -3.70 -17.10
C PHE A 345 -6.66 -3.65 -17.01
N PHE A 346 -6.14 -3.25 -15.86
CA PHE A 346 -4.74 -3.51 -15.52
C PHE A 346 -4.61 -4.38 -14.28
N ILE A 347 -3.91 -5.50 -14.43
CA ILE A 347 -3.85 -6.56 -13.43
C ILE A 347 -2.41 -6.75 -12.98
N LEU A 348 -2.15 -6.54 -11.69
CA LEU A 348 -0.84 -6.79 -11.08
C LEU A 348 -0.81 -8.19 -10.45
N THR A 349 0.17 -9.01 -10.81
CA THR A 349 0.34 -10.36 -10.24
C THR A 349 1.79 -10.67 -9.90
N HIS A 350 1.98 -11.47 -8.85
CA HIS A 350 3.28 -11.99 -8.43
C HIS A 350 3.26 -13.51 -8.17
N LYS A 351 2.09 -14.17 -8.29
CA LYS A 351 1.91 -15.62 -8.10
C LYS A 351 0.57 -16.12 -8.64
N ALA A 352 0.32 -17.43 -8.52
CA ALA A 352 -0.96 -18.08 -8.77
C ALA A 352 -1.51 -17.88 -10.20
N GLN A 353 -0.79 -18.41 -11.19
CA GLN A 353 -1.17 -18.38 -12.61
C GLN A 353 -2.61 -18.85 -12.85
N GLU A 354 -3.00 -20.00 -12.28
CA GLU A 354 -4.33 -20.57 -12.51
C GLU A 354 -5.45 -19.69 -11.98
N SER A 355 -5.26 -19.07 -10.81
CA SER A 355 -6.19 -18.07 -10.27
C SER A 355 -6.32 -16.87 -11.20
N LEU A 356 -5.22 -16.37 -11.78
CA LEU A 356 -5.30 -15.31 -12.77
C LEU A 356 -6.10 -15.75 -14.01
N MET A 357 -5.87 -16.97 -14.52
CA MET A 357 -6.59 -17.48 -15.70
C MET A 357 -8.09 -17.69 -15.45
N GLN A 358 -8.47 -18.02 -14.21
CA GLN A 358 -9.87 -18.06 -13.78
C GLN A 358 -10.48 -16.65 -13.76
N LEU A 359 -9.78 -15.64 -13.21
CA LEU A 359 -10.25 -14.24 -13.25
C LEU A 359 -10.43 -13.76 -14.69
N LEU A 360 -9.45 -13.99 -15.57
CA LEU A 360 -9.56 -13.67 -16.99
C LEU A 360 -10.78 -14.34 -17.62
N GLY A 361 -11.04 -15.61 -17.30
CA GLY A 361 -12.25 -16.31 -17.77
C GLY A 361 -13.57 -15.60 -17.42
N GLN A 362 -13.61 -14.83 -16.33
CA GLN A 362 -14.80 -14.08 -15.91
C GLN A 362 -14.94 -12.74 -16.65
N ILE A 363 -13.82 -12.04 -16.89
CA ILE A 363 -13.84 -10.63 -17.32
C ILE A 363 -13.52 -10.43 -18.80
N MET A 364 -12.94 -11.41 -19.49
CA MET A 364 -12.50 -11.28 -20.88
C MET A 364 -13.69 -11.03 -21.84
N ARG A 365 -13.63 -9.95 -22.61
CA ARG A 365 -14.55 -9.58 -23.69
C ARG A 365 -13.80 -8.94 -24.86
N PRO A 366 -14.20 -9.15 -26.14
CA PRO A 366 -13.51 -8.57 -27.29
C PRO A 366 -13.47 -7.03 -27.32
N GLN A 367 -14.47 -6.36 -26.75
CA GLN A 367 -14.58 -4.89 -26.74
C GLN A 367 -13.71 -4.19 -25.68
N HIS A 368 -13.21 -4.94 -24.70
CA HIS A 368 -12.39 -4.45 -23.58
C HIS A 368 -10.90 -4.65 -23.85
N PHE A 369 -10.03 -4.12 -22.99
CA PHE A 369 -8.57 -4.24 -23.09
C PHE A 369 -7.98 -4.73 -21.77
N TYR A 370 -6.87 -5.46 -21.83
CA TYR A 370 -6.28 -6.11 -20.67
C TYR A 370 -4.75 -5.96 -20.70
N VAL A 371 -4.20 -5.40 -19.64
CA VAL A 371 -2.75 -5.34 -19.42
C VAL A 371 -2.40 -6.08 -18.15
N ILE A 372 -1.47 -7.02 -18.25
CA ILE A 372 -0.98 -7.80 -17.11
C ILE A 372 0.44 -7.36 -16.81
N HIS A 373 0.63 -6.82 -15.61
CA HIS A 373 1.96 -6.69 -15.03
C HIS A 373 2.23 -7.91 -14.17
N VAL A 374 3.31 -8.60 -14.49
CA VAL A 374 3.86 -9.65 -13.65
C VAL A 374 5.06 -9.06 -12.92
N ASP A 375 5.19 -9.33 -11.62
CA ASP A 375 6.31 -8.84 -10.82
C ASP A 375 7.66 -9.13 -11.50
N GLN A 376 8.58 -8.15 -11.47
CA GLN A 376 9.87 -8.24 -12.17
C GLN A 376 10.73 -9.43 -11.75
N THR A 377 10.54 -9.92 -10.52
CA THR A 377 11.28 -11.07 -9.97
C THR A 377 10.71 -12.43 -10.40
N GLN A 378 9.58 -12.45 -11.11
CA GLN A 378 8.81 -13.67 -11.39
C GLN A 378 8.83 -14.05 -12.88
N ASP A 379 10.01 -14.39 -13.41
CA ASP A 379 10.20 -14.72 -14.84
C ASP A 379 9.43 -15.98 -15.26
N ALA A 380 9.56 -17.08 -14.51
CA ALA A 380 8.86 -18.33 -14.81
C ALA A 380 7.33 -18.16 -14.84
N LEU A 381 6.80 -17.34 -13.93
CA LEU A 381 5.38 -16.97 -13.91
C LEU A 381 4.99 -16.15 -15.15
N ARG A 382 5.88 -15.27 -15.65
CA ARG A 382 5.62 -14.51 -16.88
C ARG A 382 5.40 -15.43 -18.06
N GLU A 383 6.33 -16.37 -18.21
CA GLU A 383 6.36 -17.30 -19.33
C GLU A 383 5.13 -18.20 -19.27
N SER A 384 4.80 -18.71 -18.09
CA SER A 384 3.64 -19.57 -17.91
C SER A 384 2.31 -18.85 -18.18
N ILE A 385 2.17 -17.60 -17.73
CA ILE A 385 1.01 -16.76 -18.06
C ILE A 385 0.93 -16.49 -19.57
N ALA A 386 2.06 -16.17 -20.22
CA ALA A 386 2.11 -15.94 -21.66
C ALA A 386 1.65 -17.16 -22.46
N LEU A 387 2.12 -18.36 -22.05
CA LEU A 387 1.70 -19.62 -22.67
C LEU A 387 0.20 -19.88 -22.47
N SER A 388 -0.32 -19.70 -21.25
CA SER A 388 -1.76 -19.88 -20.98
C SER A 388 -2.66 -18.90 -21.74
N ILE A 389 -2.22 -17.65 -21.92
CA ILE A 389 -2.96 -16.67 -22.71
C ILE A 389 -2.95 -17.06 -24.19
N LYS A 390 -1.80 -17.46 -24.72
CA LYS A 390 -1.69 -17.92 -26.11
C LYS A 390 -2.54 -19.16 -26.39
N ASP A 391 -2.60 -20.09 -25.45
CA ASP A 391 -3.41 -21.32 -25.55
C ASP A 391 -4.91 -21.03 -25.48
N LYS A 392 -5.34 -20.24 -24.49
CA LYS A 392 -6.77 -20.00 -24.22
C LYS A 392 -7.39 -18.89 -25.09
N TYR A 393 -6.59 -17.92 -25.52
CA TYR A 393 -7.04 -16.73 -26.26
C TYR A 393 -6.15 -16.43 -27.49
N PRO A 394 -5.94 -17.38 -28.42
CA PRO A 394 -4.97 -17.24 -29.51
C PRO A 394 -5.25 -16.07 -30.46
N ASP A 395 -6.51 -15.74 -30.69
CA ASP A 395 -6.94 -14.70 -31.65
C ASP A 395 -7.16 -13.31 -31.01
N TRP A 396 -6.90 -13.17 -29.71
CA TRP A 396 -7.25 -11.99 -28.95
C TRP A 396 -6.10 -10.98 -28.90
N ASN A 397 -6.22 -9.91 -29.69
CA ASN A 397 -5.23 -8.83 -29.75
C ASN A 397 -5.41 -7.74 -28.67
N ASN A 398 -6.38 -7.90 -27.79
CA ASN A 398 -6.75 -6.94 -26.75
C ASN A 398 -6.18 -7.29 -25.37
N ILE A 399 -5.22 -8.21 -25.28
CA ILE A 399 -4.49 -8.57 -24.06
C ILE A 399 -2.98 -8.45 -24.27
N ARG A 400 -2.26 -7.83 -23.32
CA ARG A 400 -0.79 -7.68 -23.34
C ARG A 400 -0.19 -7.95 -21.97
N ILE A 401 0.99 -8.55 -21.95
CA ILE A 401 1.82 -8.70 -20.75
C ILE A 401 2.94 -7.66 -20.81
N ILE A 402 3.14 -6.91 -19.72
CA ILE A 402 4.26 -5.97 -19.61
C ILE A 402 5.57 -6.76 -19.66
N PRO A 403 6.49 -6.42 -20.59
CA PRO A 403 7.75 -7.13 -20.71
C PRO A 403 8.65 -6.86 -19.49
N LYS A 404 9.56 -7.79 -19.18
CA LYS A 404 10.40 -7.74 -17.96
C LYS A 404 11.11 -6.40 -17.75
N TYR A 405 11.69 -5.83 -18.81
CA TYR A 405 12.45 -4.58 -18.75
C TYR A 405 11.59 -3.34 -18.41
N ARG A 406 10.26 -3.41 -18.60
CA ARG A 406 9.29 -2.40 -18.16
C ARG A 406 8.51 -2.83 -16.90
N SER A 407 8.81 -3.99 -16.33
CA SER A 407 8.19 -4.44 -15.08
C SER A 407 8.98 -3.95 -13.87
N PHE A 408 8.35 -4.00 -12.69
CA PHE A 408 8.87 -3.46 -11.43
C PHE A 408 8.66 -4.50 -10.33
N ALA A 409 9.52 -4.51 -9.30
CA ALA A 409 9.42 -5.44 -8.18
C ALA A 409 8.48 -4.83 -7.12
N ALA A 410 7.23 -5.27 -7.12
CA ALA A 410 6.11 -4.66 -6.41
C ALA A 410 6.13 -4.99 -4.89
N THR A 411 7.22 -4.66 -4.20
CA THR A 411 7.35 -4.77 -2.74
C THR A 411 6.25 -3.95 -2.06
N TRP A 412 5.64 -4.52 -1.01
CA TRP A 412 4.56 -3.86 -0.28
C TRP A 412 4.95 -2.49 0.25
N GLY A 413 4.07 -1.49 0.09
CA GLY A 413 4.29 -0.12 0.55
C GLY A 413 5.30 0.69 -0.26
N SER A 414 5.81 0.15 -1.37
CA SER A 414 6.78 0.83 -2.23
C SER A 414 6.14 1.63 -3.36
N TYR A 415 6.86 2.64 -3.86
CA TYR A 415 6.49 3.35 -5.09
C TYR A 415 6.51 2.46 -6.34
N GLU A 416 7.19 1.31 -6.31
CA GLU A 416 7.25 0.40 -7.45
C GLU A 416 5.90 -0.23 -7.78
N ILE A 417 4.99 -0.36 -6.81
CA ILE A 417 3.57 -0.70 -7.08
C ILE A 417 2.94 0.39 -7.94
N MET A 418 3.10 1.66 -7.58
CA MET A 418 2.59 2.78 -8.37
C MET A 418 3.26 2.83 -9.75
N ARG A 419 4.58 2.57 -9.86
CA ARG A 419 5.22 2.49 -11.18
C ARG A 419 4.67 1.39 -12.05
N ALA A 420 4.44 0.20 -11.50
CA ALA A 420 3.78 -0.90 -12.20
C ALA A 420 2.39 -0.50 -12.73
N GLN A 421 1.59 0.20 -11.91
CA GLN A 421 0.29 0.71 -12.34
C GLN A 421 0.41 1.78 -13.44
N LEU A 422 1.35 2.72 -13.32
CA LEU A 422 1.59 3.74 -14.35
C LEU A 422 2.04 3.11 -15.68
N GLU A 423 2.85 2.05 -15.65
CA GLU A 423 3.21 1.29 -16.87
C GLU A 423 2.00 0.62 -17.51
N CYS A 424 1.13 0.02 -16.69
CA CYS A 424 -0.07 -0.59 -17.24
C CYS A 424 -1.03 0.43 -17.83
N ILE A 425 -1.21 1.58 -17.17
CA ILE A 425 -2.00 2.69 -17.69
C ILE A 425 -1.43 3.18 -19.02
N GLU A 426 -0.12 3.37 -19.08
CA GLU A 426 0.57 3.76 -20.31
C GLU A 426 0.36 2.73 -21.42
N GLU A 427 0.48 1.44 -21.14
CA GLU A 427 0.23 0.38 -22.12
C GLU A 427 -1.23 0.33 -22.58
N LEU A 428 -2.19 0.49 -21.66
CA LEU A 428 -3.62 0.59 -22.00
C LEU A 428 -3.89 1.77 -22.93
N LEU A 429 -3.25 2.92 -22.71
CA LEU A 429 -3.41 4.12 -23.56
C LEU A 429 -2.85 3.92 -24.98
N ARG A 430 -1.88 3.01 -25.16
CA ARG A 430 -1.35 2.61 -26.48
C ARG A 430 -2.23 1.58 -27.19
N MET A 431 -2.88 0.69 -26.43
CA MET A 431 -3.63 -0.45 -26.99
C MET A 431 -4.89 -0.04 -27.75
N GLY A 432 -5.60 0.99 -27.30
CA GLY A 432 -6.85 1.36 -27.95
C GLY A 432 -7.69 2.40 -27.23
N ILE A 433 -8.98 2.37 -27.55
CA ILE A 433 -9.97 3.35 -27.10
C ILE A 433 -10.90 2.69 -26.10
N TRP A 434 -10.80 3.11 -24.85
CA TRP A 434 -11.62 2.67 -23.72
C TRP A 434 -12.05 3.89 -22.89
N ASP A 435 -13.12 3.74 -22.11
CA ASP A 435 -13.73 4.82 -21.32
C ASP A 435 -13.17 4.86 -19.89
N PHE A 436 -12.98 3.68 -19.27
CA PHE A 436 -12.49 3.55 -17.89
C PHE A 436 -11.37 2.52 -17.76
N ALA A 437 -10.38 2.82 -16.92
CA ALA A 437 -9.40 1.86 -16.46
C ALA A 437 -9.83 1.27 -15.11
N VAL A 438 -9.82 -0.05 -14.98
CA VAL A 438 -10.13 -0.77 -13.74
C VAL A 438 -8.88 -1.52 -13.30
N ASN A 439 -8.43 -1.31 -12.07
CA ASN A 439 -7.29 -2.04 -11.54
C ASN A 439 -7.71 -3.28 -10.77
N LEU A 440 -6.97 -4.37 -10.96
CA LEU A 440 -7.16 -5.65 -10.25
C LEU A 440 -5.80 -6.25 -9.87
N SER A 441 -5.82 -7.29 -9.05
CA SER A 441 -4.71 -8.19 -8.81
C SER A 441 -5.06 -9.63 -9.20
N GLY A 442 -4.06 -10.51 -9.28
CA GLY A 442 -4.29 -11.93 -9.57
C GLY A 442 -5.16 -12.69 -8.55
N LEU A 443 -5.53 -12.06 -7.43
CA LEU A 443 -6.29 -12.67 -6.33
C LEU A 443 -7.62 -11.96 -6.05
N ASP A 444 -8.07 -11.13 -7.00
CA ASP A 444 -9.44 -10.62 -7.07
C ASP A 444 -10.33 -11.60 -7.87
N LEU A 445 -11.64 -11.51 -7.68
CA LEU A 445 -12.65 -12.17 -8.50
C LEU A 445 -13.76 -11.19 -8.85
N ALA A 446 -14.35 -11.37 -10.04
CA ALA A 446 -15.64 -10.77 -10.34
C ALA A 446 -16.72 -11.49 -9.51
N ILE A 447 -17.57 -10.71 -8.84
CA ILE A 447 -18.76 -11.19 -8.10
C ILE A 447 -20.06 -10.81 -8.80
N ARG A 448 -19.94 -10.10 -9.93
CA ARG A 448 -21.02 -9.67 -10.81
C ARG A 448 -20.50 -9.61 -12.25
N SER A 449 -21.40 -9.69 -13.24
CA SER A 449 -21.01 -9.62 -14.65
C SER A 449 -20.25 -8.32 -14.96
N VAL A 450 -19.17 -8.45 -15.73
CA VAL A 450 -18.42 -7.29 -16.24
C VAL A 450 -19.26 -6.42 -17.19
N ASP A 451 -20.26 -7.03 -17.84
CA ASP A 451 -21.19 -6.30 -18.70
C ASP A 451 -22.10 -5.38 -17.88
N ASP A 452 -22.51 -5.80 -16.68
CA ASP A 452 -23.25 -4.92 -15.75
C ASP A 452 -22.39 -3.72 -15.32
N LEU A 453 -21.09 -3.92 -15.10
CA LEU A 453 -20.17 -2.81 -14.79
C LEU A 453 -20.08 -1.84 -15.98
N SER A 454 -19.98 -2.37 -17.19
CA SER A 454 -19.98 -1.58 -18.44
C SER A 454 -21.24 -0.72 -18.58
N PHE A 455 -22.41 -1.28 -18.25
CA PHE A 455 -23.67 -0.54 -18.27
C PHE A 455 -23.77 0.48 -17.13
N THR A 456 -23.38 0.10 -15.91
CA THR A 456 -23.39 0.99 -14.74
C THR A 456 -22.52 2.22 -14.95
N LEU A 457 -21.38 2.09 -15.60
CA LEU A 457 -20.43 3.19 -15.81
C LEU A 457 -20.74 4.06 -17.04
N ALA A 458 -21.58 3.59 -17.97
CA ALA A 458 -21.86 4.30 -19.23
C ALA A 458 -22.35 5.75 -19.01
N PRO A 459 -23.25 6.06 -18.05
CA PRO A 459 -23.68 7.43 -17.77
C PRO A 459 -22.63 8.30 -17.06
N PHE A 460 -21.53 7.70 -16.59
CA PHE A 460 -20.54 8.38 -15.73
C PHE A 460 -19.19 8.58 -16.41
N ARG A 461 -19.13 8.52 -17.74
CA ARG A 461 -17.90 8.77 -18.51
C ARG A 461 -17.22 10.06 -18.07
N GLY A 462 -15.89 10.04 -18.00
CA GLY A 462 -15.10 11.15 -17.51
C GLY A 462 -14.99 11.26 -15.98
N ARG A 463 -15.69 10.43 -15.19
CA ARG A 463 -15.55 10.39 -13.72
C ARG A 463 -14.55 9.34 -13.25
N THR A 464 -13.91 9.62 -12.11
CA THR A 464 -12.98 8.71 -11.45
C THR A 464 -13.51 8.28 -10.08
N PHE A 465 -13.64 6.98 -9.88
CA PHE A 465 -14.18 6.35 -8.68
C PHE A 465 -13.07 5.81 -7.79
N MET A 466 -12.95 6.36 -6.59
CA MET A 466 -12.10 5.82 -5.53
C MET A 466 -12.76 6.03 -4.18
N ARG A 467 -12.47 5.16 -3.20
CA ARG A 467 -12.84 5.42 -1.80
C ARG A 467 -11.74 6.26 -1.17
N LEU A 468 -11.88 7.59 -1.20
CA LEU A 468 -11.00 8.47 -0.43
C LEU A 468 -11.18 8.19 1.06
N ASN A 469 -10.06 8.13 1.76
CA ASN A 469 -10.00 8.28 3.20
C ASN A 469 -10.08 9.78 3.54
N ARG A 470 -10.07 10.12 4.84
CA ARG A 470 -9.96 11.53 5.26
C ARG A 470 -8.62 12.13 4.77
N PRO A 471 -8.56 13.44 4.47
CA PRO A 471 -7.28 14.11 4.21
C PRO A 471 -6.30 13.81 5.34
N ILE A 472 -5.06 13.52 4.99
CA ILE A 472 -4.07 13.08 5.98
C ILE A 472 -3.61 14.26 6.82
N ASP A 473 -3.61 14.10 8.15
CA ASP A 473 -3.16 15.13 9.09
C ASP A 473 -1.69 14.89 9.48
N TYR A 474 -0.80 15.67 8.88
CA TYR A 474 0.65 15.61 9.12
C TYR A 474 1.06 15.82 10.60
N THR A 475 0.19 16.41 11.43
CA THR A 475 0.53 16.69 12.83
C THR A 475 0.28 15.50 13.75
N LYS A 476 -0.50 14.51 13.31
CA LYS A 476 -0.94 13.38 14.13
C LYS A 476 -0.37 12.04 13.66
N ASP A 477 -0.14 11.89 12.36
CA ASP A 477 0.23 10.59 11.76
C ASP A 477 1.74 10.51 11.48
N ARG A 478 2.51 9.95 12.43
CA ARG A 478 3.99 9.82 12.32
C ARG A 478 4.49 9.18 11.01
N PRO A 479 3.87 8.14 10.41
CA PRO A 479 4.38 7.57 9.16
C PRO A 479 4.34 8.55 7.98
N VAL A 480 3.46 9.55 8.03
CA VAL A 480 3.21 10.49 6.95
C VAL A 480 4.27 11.57 6.89
N VAL A 481 4.90 11.89 8.02
CA VAL A 481 6.04 12.84 8.08
C VAL A 481 7.37 12.16 7.75
N ASN A 482 7.40 10.84 7.57
CA ASN A 482 8.59 10.12 7.15
C ASN A 482 8.73 10.10 5.62
N VAL A 483 9.96 9.91 5.17
CA VAL A 483 10.38 9.77 3.78
C VAL A 483 10.76 8.31 3.55
N TRP A 484 10.07 7.68 2.62
CA TRP A 484 10.20 6.25 2.35
C TRP A 484 10.85 6.02 0.99
N HIS A 485 11.76 5.05 0.90
CA HIS A 485 12.36 4.66 -0.37
C HIS A 485 12.60 3.17 -0.43
N LYS A 486 12.36 2.58 -1.62
CA LYS A 486 12.60 1.17 -1.86
C LYS A 486 13.90 0.97 -2.62
N CYS A 487 14.76 0.11 -2.09
CA CYS A 487 15.86 -0.51 -2.82
C CYS A 487 16.21 -1.86 -2.16
N ASP A 488 16.96 -2.74 -2.83
CA ASP A 488 17.29 -4.10 -2.33
C ASP A 488 16.09 -4.95 -1.89
N GLY A 489 14.90 -4.70 -2.46
CA GLY A 489 13.67 -5.40 -2.11
C GLY A 489 13.02 -4.97 -0.79
N HIS A 490 13.51 -3.91 -0.13
CA HIS A 490 13.00 -3.41 1.14
C HIS A 490 12.67 -1.90 1.06
N VAL A 491 11.64 -1.46 1.78
CA VAL A 491 11.22 -0.07 1.88
C VAL A 491 11.73 0.53 3.20
N TYR A 492 12.76 1.37 3.08
CA TYR A 492 13.44 1.98 4.21
C TYR A 492 12.80 3.30 4.61
N ASN A 493 12.78 3.58 5.92
CA ASN A 493 12.50 4.92 6.44
C ASN A 493 13.80 5.73 6.43
N ILE A 494 13.92 6.69 5.52
CA ILE A 494 15.17 7.40 5.23
C ILE A 494 15.36 8.60 6.15
N THR A 495 14.33 9.43 6.27
CA THR A 495 14.37 10.70 7.00
C THR A 495 12.95 11.21 7.21
N TRP A 496 12.82 12.45 7.67
CA TRP A 496 11.54 13.12 7.83
C TRP A 496 11.42 14.35 6.91
N ARG A 497 10.19 14.81 6.71
CA ARG A 497 9.83 15.94 5.85
C ARG A 497 8.95 16.94 6.58
N GLU A 498 8.95 18.17 6.08
CA GLU A 498 8.04 19.22 6.55
C GLU A 498 6.72 19.20 5.77
N PRO A 499 5.62 19.64 6.40
CA PRO A 499 4.36 19.87 5.70
C PRO A 499 4.53 20.87 4.56
N ARG A 500 3.70 20.73 3.52
CA ARG A 500 3.63 21.66 2.38
C ARG A 500 2.20 22.16 2.18
N GLN A 501 2.03 23.14 1.28
CA GLN A 501 0.73 23.74 0.99
C GLN A 501 -0.24 22.73 0.37
N GLU A 502 0.27 21.84 -0.48
CA GLU A 502 -0.51 20.76 -1.10
C GLU A 502 -0.92 19.72 -0.06
N LYS A 503 -2.23 19.48 0.04
CA LYS A 503 -2.79 18.42 0.88
C LYS A 503 -2.56 17.06 0.21
N ILE A 504 -2.05 16.09 0.97
CA ILE A 504 -2.07 14.68 0.59
C ILE A 504 -3.43 14.08 0.94
N TYR A 505 -3.90 13.21 0.05
CA TYR A 505 -5.05 12.37 0.25
C TYR A 505 -4.60 10.90 0.22
N SER A 506 -5.28 10.06 1.00
CA SER A 506 -5.17 8.61 0.90
C SER A 506 -6.49 8.06 0.37
N ALA A 507 -6.43 6.95 -0.36
CA ALA A 507 -7.57 6.19 -0.81
C ALA A 507 -7.28 4.70 -0.72
N SER A 508 -8.30 3.88 -0.93
CA SER A 508 -8.04 2.51 -1.34
C SER A 508 -7.26 2.49 -2.65
N ASN A 509 -6.29 1.57 -2.77
CA ASN A 509 -5.58 1.36 -4.02
C ASN A 509 -6.51 0.88 -5.15
N TRP A 510 -7.65 0.25 -4.84
CA TRP A 510 -8.61 -0.21 -5.87
C TRP A 510 -9.58 0.91 -6.27
N GLY A 511 -9.68 1.15 -7.58
CA GLY A 511 -10.47 2.22 -8.17
C GLY A 511 -10.79 2.00 -9.65
N ILE A 512 -11.56 2.94 -10.18
CA ILE A 512 -11.96 3.00 -11.58
C ILE A 512 -11.66 4.39 -12.09
N TYR A 513 -10.83 4.52 -13.11
CA TYR A 513 -10.23 5.78 -13.52
C TYR A 513 -10.71 6.19 -14.91
N ALA A 514 -11.17 7.44 -15.06
CA ALA A 514 -11.52 7.97 -16.38
C ALA A 514 -10.30 8.01 -17.29
N ARG A 515 -10.49 7.69 -18.58
CA ARG A 515 -9.41 7.72 -19.59
C ARG A 515 -8.63 9.04 -19.59
N GLU A 516 -9.32 10.17 -19.53
CA GLU A 516 -8.71 11.50 -19.56
C GLU A 516 -7.81 11.75 -18.34
N PHE A 517 -8.25 11.29 -17.16
CA PHE A 517 -7.44 11.40 -15.94
C PHE A 517 -6.22 10.47 -15.99
N THR A 518 -6.37 9.25 -16.52
CA THR A 518 -5.24 8.33 -16.66
C THR A 518 -4.18 8.82 -17.65
N ASP A 519 -4.58 9.44 -18.76
CA ASP A 519 -3.65 10.06 -19.72
C ASP A 519 -2.90 11.22 -19.06
N TYR A 520 -3.59 12.01 -18.22
CA TYR A 520 -2.95 13.03 -17.40
C TYR A 520 -1.98 12.46 -16.34
N LEU A 521 -2.31 11.32 -15.71
CA LEU A 521 -1.45 10.67 -14.72
C LEU A 521 -0.08 10.27 -15.30
N VAL A 522 -0.05 9.77 -16.53
CA VAL A 522 1.20 9.38 -17.23
C VAL A 522 1.78 10.47 -18.13
N SER A 523 1.08 11.59 -18.28
CA SER A 523 1.58 12.73 -19.05
C SER A 523 2.83 13.33 -18.39
N GLN A 524 3.82 13.64 -19.23
CA GLN A 524 4.98 14.43 -18.84
C GLN A 524 4.68 15.94 -18.80
N GLN A 525 3.56 16.36 -19.40
CA GLN A 525 3.12 17.76 -19.44
C GLN A 525 2.13 18.02 -18.32
N LYS A 526 2.64 18.02 -17.08
CA LYS A 526 1.87 18.43 -15.89
C LYS A 526 2.21 19.87 -15.53
N GLU A 527 1.33 20.52 -14.79
CA GLU A 527 1.63 21.82 -14.21
C GLU A 527 2.89 21.71 -13.32
N GLU A 528 3.68 22.79 -13.26
CA GLU A 528 4.94 22.82 -12.49
C GLU A 528 4.74 22.37 -11.03
N LYS A 529 3.62 22.80 -10.42
CA LYS A 529 3.19 22.38 -9.07
C LYS A 529 3.14 20.86 -8.94
N MET A 530 2.56 20.16 -9.92
CA MET A 530 2.39 18.70 -9.90
C MET A 530 3.71 17.98 -10.15
N THR A 531 4.56 18.53 -11.02
CA THR A 531 5.92 18.02 -11.22
C THR A 531 6.75 18.11 -9.94
N LYS A 532 6.67 19.23 -9.21
CA LYS A 532 7.30 19.42 -7.89
C LYS A 532 6.66 18.59 -6.76
N PHE A 533 5.44 18.10 -6.96
CA PHE A 533 4.74 17.24 -6.00
C PHE A 533 5.04 15.76 -6.23
N HIS A 534 5.48 15.39 -7.44
CA HIS A 534 5.74 14.01 -7.84
C HIS A 534 6.75 13.31 -6.94
N PHE A 535 7.94 13.87 -6.75
CA PHE A 535 8.96 13.26 -5.89
C PHE A 535 8.49 13.12 -4.44
N PHE A 536 7.78 14.13 -3.94
CA PHE A 536 7.19 14.10 -2.61
C PHE A 536 6.13 12.99 -2.45
N LEU A 537 5.33 12.72 -3.47
CA LEU A 537 4.39 11.59 -3.47
C LEU A 537 5.10 10.25 -3.66
N GLN A 538 6.14 10.20 -4.49
CA GLN A 538 6.96 9.01 -4.71
C GLN A 538 7.63 8.51 -3.42
N THR A 539 8.01 9.42 -2.53
CA THR A 539 8.62 9.08 -1.22
C THR A 539 7.63 9.14 -0.05
N SER A 540 6.33 9.19 -0.33
CA SER A 540 5.29 9.17 0.70
C SER A 540 5.09 7.77 1.31
N PHE A 541 4.40 7.73 2.45
CA PHE A 541 3.94 6.47 3.03
C PHE A 541 2.90 5.80 2.12
N ILE A 542 3.11 4.52 1.79
CA ILE A 542 2.25 3.72 0.90
C ILE A 542 1.86 4.52 -0.35
N PRO A 543 2.82 4.80 -1.27
CA PRO A 543 2.59 5.68 -2.41
C PRO A 543 1.45 5.23 -3.32
N ASP A 544 1.19 3.93 -3.46
CA ASP A 544 0.09 3.41 -4.25
C ASP A 544 -1.30 3.84 -3.70
N GLU A 545 -1.41 4.06 -2.39
CA GLU A 545 -2.64 4.57 -1.77
C GLU A 545 -2.69 6.10 -1.62
N THR A 546 -1.60 6.81 -1.92
CA THR A 546 -1.52 8.28 -1.72
C THR A 546 -1.27 9.06 -3.01
N PHE A 547 -0.60 8.48 -4.00
CA PHE A 547 -0.18 9.15 -5.22
C PHE A 547 -1.37 9.56 -6.09
N ILE A 548 -2.14 8.60 -6.62
CA ILE A 548 -3.30 8.87 -7.48
C ILE A 548 -4.33 9.80 -6.80
N PRO A 549 -4.80 9.53 -5.55
CA PRO A 549 -5.81 10.39 -4.94
C PRO A 549 -5.32 11.82 -4.71
N SER A 550 -4.03 12.01 -4.36
CA SER A 550 -3.47 13.34 -4.20
C SER A 550 -3.38 14.08 -5.54
N ILE A 551 -2.97 13.41 -6.62
CA ILE A 551 -2.94 14.01 -7.96
C ILE A 551 -4.36 14.35 -8.45
N LEU A 552 -5.35 13.48 -8.22
CA LEU A 552 -6.75 13.75 -8.59
C LEU A 552 -7.26 15.02 -7.89
N GLN A 553 -7.08 15.10 -6.57
CA GLN A 553 -7.61 16.19 -5.75
C GLN A 553 -6.87 17.52 -5.96
N GLN A 554 -5.59 17.48 -6.35
CA GLN A 554 -4.77 18.69 -6.53
C GLN A 554 -4.71 19.21 -7.98
N SER A 555 -5.30 18.48 -8.93
CA SER A 555 -5.33 18.85 -10.35
C SER A 555 -6.70 19.34 -10.80
N LYS A 556 -6.81 19.72 -12.08
CA LYS A 556 -8.07 20.09 -12.73
C LYS A 556 -9.14 18.98 -12.72
N PHE A 557 -8.77 17.74 -12.40
CA PHE A 557 -9.68 16.60 -12.35
C PHE A 557 -10.41 16.44 -11.01
N ASN A 558 -10.17 17.31 -10.03
CA ASN A 558 -10.83 17.22 -8.72
C ASN A 558 -12.37 17.14 -8.81
N SER A 559 -12.99 17.90 -9.72
CA SER A 559 -14.45 17.89 -9.94
C SER A 559 -14.99 16.59 -10.57
N THR A 560 -14.11 15.73 -11.10
CA THR A 560 -14.47 14.44 -11.69
C THR A 560 -14.48 13.29 -10.68
N TYR A 561 -14.06 13.56 -9.45
CA TYR A 561 -14.02 12.58 -8.37
C TYR A 561 -15.44 12.10 -7.99
N ALA A 562 -15.57 10.79 -7.82
CA ALA A 562 -16.73 10.13 -7.25
C ALA A 562 -16.29 9.17 -6.13
N HIS A 563 -16.97 9.22 -4.98
CA HIS A 563 -16.68 8.32 -3.88
C HIS A 563 -17.19 6.90 -4.16
N GLY A 564 -16.28 5.91 -4.13
CA GLY A 564 -16.61 4.49 -4.24
C GLY A 564 -15.51 3.71 -4.98
N THR A 565 -15.22 2.48 -4.58
CA THR A 565 -14.24 1.61 -5.27
C THR A 565 -14.88 0.58 -6.19
N MET A 566 -16.17 0.26 -5.99
CA MET A 566 -16.82 -0.91 -6.60
C MET A 566 -16.13 -2.26 -6.28
N HIS A 567 -15.31 -2.31 -5.22
CA HIS A 567 -14.63 -3.49 -4.69
C HIS A 567 -15.05 -3.80 -3.25
N HIS A 568 -15.53 -5.02 -3.02
CA HIS A 568 -15.73 -5.56 -1.68
C HIS A 568 -14.41 -6.10 -1.11
N MET A 569 -14.10 -5.79 0.13
CA MET A 569 -12.87 -6.27 0.77
C MET A 569 -13.18 -6.93 2.10
N ASN A 570 -12.51 -8.06 2.36
CA ASN A 570 -12.54 -8.69 3.67
C ASN A 570 -11.87 -7.80 4.74
N HIS A 571 -12.05 -8.17 6.00
CA HIS A 571 -11.44 -7.51 7.16
C HIS A 571 -9.92 -7.37 7.00
N PHE A 572 -9.37 -6.25 7.49
CA PHE A 572 -7.94 -5.97 7.42
C PHE A 572 -7.22 -6.44 8.68
N GLY A 573 -6.40 -7.48 8.55
CA GLY A 573 -5.55 -7.99 9.62
C GLY A 573 -4.13 -7.40 9.57
N GLY A 574 -3.60 -6.97 10.71
CA GLY A 574 -2.24 -6.42 10.84
C GLY A 574 -1.19 -7.40 11.35
N ASN A 575 -1.61 -8.58 11.83
CA ASN A 575 -0.73 -9.52 12.50
C ASN A 575 -0.66 -10.86 11.76
N ASN A 576 0.51 -11.52 11.82
CA ASN A 576 0.73 -12.86 11.27
C ASN A 576 0.26 -13.95 12.24
N ILE A 577 0.52 -15.23 11.91
CA ILE A 577 0.10 -16.40 12.71
C ILE A 577 0.69 -16.47 14.13
N ASN A 578 1.70 -15.65 14.42
CA ASN A 578 2.32 -15.52 15.74
C ASN A 578 1.94 -14.20 16.41
N ASN A 579 0.92 -13.51 15.91
CA ASN A 579 0.47 -12.20 16.39
C ASN A 579 1.59 -11.12 16.34
N LEU A 580 2.51 -11.21 15.37
CA LEU A 580 3.55 -10.23 15.07
C LEU A 580 3.15 -9.36 13.88
N CYS A 581 3.74 -8.16 13.76
CA CYS A 581 3.49 -7.25 12.65
C CYS A 581 3.74 -7.90 11.28
N ARG A 582 2.76 -7.77 10.38
CA ARG A 582 2.89 -8.10 8.95
C ARG A 582 3.69 -7.03 8.20
N HIS A 583 4.23 -7.42 7.06
CA HIS A 583 5.06 -6.64 6.14
C HIS A 583 6.36 -6.12 6.74
N SER A 584 6.80 -6.65 7.88
CA SER A 584 8.01 -6.19 8.56
C SER A 584 9.31 -6.59 7.84
N ASP A 585 9.22 -7.55 6.89
CA ASP A 585 10.27 -7.89 5.92
C ASP A 585 10.27 -6.96 4.71
N ASP A 586 9.11 -6.38 4.37
CA ASP A 586 8.94 -5.55 3.17
C ASP A 586 9.28 -4.09 3.45
N VAL A 587 8.97 -3.59 4.65
CA VAL A 587 9.09 -2.17 5.01
C VAL A 587 9.49 -1.96 6.47
N ASP A 588 10.08 -0.81 6.78
CA ASP A 588 10.31 -0.31 8.14
C ASP A 588 8.99 0.17 8.83
N TYR A 589 7.90 -0.61 8.71
CA TYR A 589 6.59 -0.32 9.29
C TYR A 589 5.74 -1.59 9.50
N CYS A 590 4.71 -1.52 10.34
CA CYS A 590 3.73 -2.60 10.52
C CYS A 590 2.55 -2.42 9.56
N GLY A 591 2.48 -3.24 8.52
CA GLY A 591 1.43 -3.16 7.51
C GLY A 591 0.11 -3.83 7.93
N LYS A 592 -0.98 -3.44 7.25
CA LYS A 592 -2.27 -4.13 7.31
C LYS A 592 -2.70 -4.47 5.88
N GLY A 593 -3.42 -5.58 5.73
CA GLY A 593 -4.00 -5.95 4.44
C GLY A 593 -5.25 -6.80 4.63
N PRO A 594 -6.09 -6.92 3.59
CA PRO A 594 -7.29 -7.74 3.65
C PRO A 594 -6.94 -9.21 3.87
N GLU A 595 -7.73 -9.88 4.71
CA GLU A 595 -7.66 -11.31 4.91
C GLU A 595 -8.22 -12.09 3.71
N THR A 596 -7.90 -13.38 3.65
CA THR A 596 -8.42 -14.29 2.63
C THR A 596 -9.86 -14.67 2.98
N PHE A 597 -10.78 -14.56 2.01
CA PHE A 597 -12.15 -15.06 2.17
C PHE A 597 -12.18 -16.58 2.39
N LYS A 598 -13.18 -17.02 3.15
CA LYS A 598 -13.44 -18.41 3.52
C LYS A 598 -14.92 -18.75 3.27
N PRO A 599 -15.34 -20.03 3.27
CA PRO A 599 -16.71 -20.40 2.91
C PRO A 599 -17.80 -19.69 3.72
N GLU A 600 -17.55 -19.37 4.99
CA GLU A 600 -18.47 -18.62 5.85
C GLU A 600 -18.76 -17.19 5.37
N HIS A 601 -17.91 -16.63 4.49
CA HIS A 601 -18.08 -15.29 3.94
C HIS A 601 -18.88 -15.25 2.62
N ILE A 602 -19.26 -16.41 2.04
CA ILE A 602 -19.99 -16.46 0.77
C ILE A 602 -21.31 -15.67 0.82
N PRO A 603 -22.16 -15.80 1.86
CA PRO A 603 -23.40 -15.03 1.94
C PRO A 603 -23.15 -13.51 2.01
N ASP A 604 -22.07 -13.10 2.67
CA ASP A 604 -21.66 -11.70 2.73
C ASP A 604 -21.22 -11.17 1.35
N ILE A 605 -20.47 -11.97 0.58
CA ILE A 605 -20.08 -11.64 -0.80
C ILE A 605 -21.31 -11.50 -1.70
N GLN A 606 -22.25 -12.44 -1.62
CA GLN A 606 -23.51 -12.42 -2.36
C GLN A 606 -24.31 -11.17 -2.01
N ALA A 607 -24.55 -10.92 -0.72
CA ALA A 607 -25.26 -9.73 -0.25
C ALA A 607 -24.62 -8.44 -0.75
N HIS A 608 -23.29 -8.37 -0.91
CA HIS A 608 -22.57 -7.17 -1.36
C HIS A 608 -22.50 -6.97 -2.89
N SER A 609 -22.88 -7.98 -3.69
CA SER A 609 -22.88 -7.91 -5.17
C SER A 609 -23.92 -6.96 -5.77
N HIS A 610 -24.88 -6.46 -4.97
CA HIS A 610 -25.81 -5.41 -5.42
C HIS A 610 -25.12 -4.07 -5.68
N TRP A 611 -23.97 -3.82 -5.05
CA TRP A 611 -23.22 -2.57 -5.15
C TRP A 611 -21.81 -2.75 -5.69
N TYR A 612 -21.16 -3.87 -5.37
CA TYR A 612 -19.78 -4.16 -5.76
C TYR A 612 -19.71 -5.16 -6.92
N PHE A 613 -18.72 -5.00 -7.79
CA PHE A 613 -18.52 -5.84 -8.97
C PHE A 613 -17.37 -6.82 -8.80
N PHE A 614 -16.40 -6.48 -7.94
CA PHE A 614 -15.26 -7.30 -7.60
C PHE A 614 -15.16 -7.51 -6.10
N ALA A 615 -14.49 -8.58 -5.67
CA ALA A 615 -14.17 -8.84 -4.28
C ALA A 615 -12.72 -9.30 -4.07
N ARG A 616 -12.19 -9.02 -2.87
CA ARG A 616 -10.86 -9.48 -2.45
C ARG A 616 -10.71 -9.70 -0.93
N LYS A 617 -9.80 -10.57 -0.49
CA LYS A 617 -8.84 -11.33 -1.30
C LYS A 617 -9.21 -12.81 -1.29
N PHE A 618 -9.02 -13.50 -2.42
CA PHE A 618 -9.21 -14.95 -2.51
C PHE A 618 -7.90 -15.71 -2.37
N SER A 619 -8.00 -17.02 -2.09
CA SER A 619 -6.86 -17.93 -2.10
C SER A 619 -6.20 -17.96 -3.49
N GLY A 620 -4.88 -18.17 -3.51
CA GLY A 620 -4.13 -18.43 -4.74
C GLY A 620 -4.19 -19.90 -5.17
N ASP A 621 -4.84 -20.76 -4.38
CA ASP A 621 -5.20 -22.11 -4.80
C ASP A 621 -6.44 -22.04 -5.70
N SER A 622 -6.30 -22.52 -6.93
CA SER A 622 -7.37 -22.57 -7.93
C SER A 622 -8.51 -23.53 -7.54
N ASN A 623 -8.24 -24.46 -6.62
CA ASN A 623 -9.19 -25.46 -6.11
C ASN A 623 -9.87 -25.03 -4.79
N ASP A 624 -9.56 -23.83 -4.28
CA ASP A 624 -10.20 -23.32 -3.07
C ASP A 624 -11.73 -23.28 -3.20
N ALA A 625 -12.42 -23.88 -2.22
CA ALA A 625 -13.88 -24.03 -2.26
C ALA A 625 -14.62 -22.69 -2.30
N THR A 626 -14.12 -21.67 -1.60
CA THR A 626 -14.73 -20.33 -1.58
C THR A 626 -14.65 -19.71 -2.98
N ARG A 627 -13.48 -19.79 -3.59
CA ARG A 627 -13.20 -19.28 -4.94
C ARG A 627 -14.07 -19.98 -5.99
N LEU A 628 -14.13 -21.31 -5.97
CA LEU A 628 -14.97 -22.08 -6.90
C LEU A 628 -16.46 -21.78 -6.72
N SER A 629 -16.92 -21.57 -5.48
CA SER A 629 -18.32 -21.20 -5.22
C SER A 629 -18.67 -19.83 -5.82
N VAL A 630 -17.82 -18.81 -5.62
CA VAL A 630 -18.04 -17.47 -6.19
C VAL A 630 -18.01 -17.49 -7.72
N ILE A 631 -17.11 -18.26 -8.33
CA ILE A 631 -17.08 -18.47 -9.79
C ILE A 631 -18.38 -19.13 -10.27
N SER A 632 -18.87 -20.15 -9.55
CA SER A 632 -20.13 -20.85 -9.86
C SER A 632 -21.33 -19.91 -9.77
N ASP A 633 -21.39 -19.03 -8.77
CA ASP A 633 -22.47 -18.04 -8.64
C ASP A 633 -22.49 -17.05 -9.80
N LEU A 634 -21.31 -16.58 -10.22
CA LEU A 634 -21.19 -15.70 -11.39
C LEU A 634 -21.65 -16.41 -12.67
N ASN A 635 -21.21 -17.65 -12.90
CA ASN A 635 -21.57 -18.43 -14.09
C ASN A 635 -23.07 -18.74 -14.16
N ARG A 636 -23.75 -18.84 -13.01
CA ARG A 636 -25.20 -19.04 -12.92
C ARG A 636 -26.00 -17.74 -13.02
N ASP A 637 -25.32 -16.59 -13.11
CA ASP A 637 -25.92 -15.26 -13.06
C ASP A 637 -26.85 -15.08 -11.85
N THR A 638 -26.40 -15.56 -10.68
CA THR A 638 -27.21 -15.64 -9.45
C THR A 638 -27.77 -14.28 -9.05
N TYR A 639 -26.99 -13.21 -9.19
CA TYR A 639 -27.44 -11.85 -8.89
C TYR A 639 -28.62 -11.43 -9.78
N THR A 640 -28.48 -11.55 -11.11
CA THR A 640 -29.52 -11.12 -12.04
C THR A 640 -30.80 -11.92 -11.81
N LYS A 641 -30.70 -13.24 -11.62
CA LYS A 641 -31.86 -14.08 -11.32
C LYS A 641 -32.55 -13.64 -10.04
N ALA A 642 -31.80 -13.42 -8.96
CA ALA A 642 -32.36 -12.95 -7.70
C ALA A 642 -33.05 -11.58 -7.84
N MET A 643 -32.51 -10.67 -8.66
CA MET A 643 -33.16 -9.39 -8.91
C MET A 643 -34.42 -9.54 -9.77
N LEU A 644 -34.43 -10.40 -10.78
CA LEU A 644 -35.60 -10.68 -11.60
C LEU A 644 -36.73 -11.34 -10.79
N ASP A 645 -36.41 -12.23 -9.85
CA ASP A 645 -37.38 -12.82 -8.92
C ASP A 645 -38.03 -11.77 -8.00
N ILE A 646 -37.37 -10.63 -7.80
CA ILE A 646 -37.89 -9.50 -7.01
C ILE A 646 -38.74 -8.55 -7.87
N LEU A 647 -38.52 -8.45 -9.18
CA LEU A 647 -39.29 -7.55 -10.06
C LEU A 647 -40.63 -8.18 -10.46
N THR A 648 -41.71 -7.39 -10.46
CA THR A 648 -43.01 -7.86 -10.95
C THR A 648 -43.10 -7.76 -12.48
N ASP A 649 -43.86 -8.66 -13.11
CA ASP A 649 -44.11 -8.62 -14.55
C ASP A 649 -44.73 -7.28 -14.99
N ASP A 650 -45.62 -6.71 -14.18
CA ASP A 650 -46.23 -5.40 -14.41
C ASP A 650 -45.18 -4.29 -14.48
N LEU A 651 -44.18 -4.31 -13.59
CA LEU A 651 -43.11 -3.34 -13.58
C LEU A 651 -42.25 -3.50 -14.85
N ILE A 652 -41.88 -4.73 -15.22
CA ILE A 652 -41.11 -5.00 -16.44
C ILE A 652 -41.88 -4.52 -17.68
N GLN A 653 -43.18 -4.82 -17.76
CA GLN A 653 -44.03 -4.37 -18.86
C GLN A 653 -44.15 -2.84 -18.91
N TYR A 654 -44.33 -2.18 -17.77
CA TYR A 654 -44.36 -0.73 -17.67
C TYR A 654 -43.06 -0.09 -18.17
N MET A 655 -41.90 -0.58 -17.70
CA MET A 655 -40.59 -0.09 -18.14
C MET A 655 -40.38 -0.29 -19.64
N THR A 656 -40.78 -1.45 -20.16
CA THR A 656 -40.70 -1.76 -21.59
C THR A 656 -41.57 -0.82 -22.41
N ASN A 657 -42.84 -0.64 -22.03
CA ASN A 657 -43.76 0.26 -22.72
C ASN A 657 -43.27 1.72 -22.70
N ALA A 658 -42.71 2.18 -21.59
CA ALA A 658 -42.12 3.51 -21.47
C ALA A 658 -40.92 3.69 -22.42
N MET A 659 -40.04 2.68 -22.51
CA MET A 659 -38.91 2.68 -23.44
C MET A 659 -39.40 2.73 -24.90
N ILE A 660 -40.34 1.87 -25.29
CA ILE A 660 -40.89 1.82 -26.67
C ILE A 660 -41.61 3.11 -27.03
N ALA A 661 -42.42 3.67 -26.12
CA ALA A 661 -43.10 4.93 -26.34
C ALA A 661 -42.11 6.07 -26.63
N LYS A 662 -40.98 6.12 -25.92
CA LYS A 662 -39.92 7.10 -26.17
C LYS A 662 -39.25 6.87 -27.52
N LEU A 663 -38.90 5.62 -27.85
CA LEU A 663 -38.34 5.27 -29.16
C LEU A 663 -39.26 5.66 -30.32
N HIS A 664 -40.59 5.49 -30.19
CA HIS A 664 -41.56 5.87 -31.21
C HIS A 664 -41.62 7.38 -31.50
N LEU A 665 -41.21 8.23 -30.54
CA LEU A 665 -41.11 9.68 -30.77
C LEU A 665 -39.98 10.02 -31.76
N GLU A 666 -38.94 9.20 -31.81
CA GLU A 666 -37.72 9.43 -32.59
C GLU A 666 -37.70 8.58 -33.87
N HIS A 667 -38.28 7.38 -33.83
CA HIS A 667 -38.32 6.41 -34.92
C HIS A 667 -39.73 5.87 -35.10
N LYS A 668 -40.36 6.10 -36.26
CA LYS A 668 -41.77 5.72 -36.49
C LYS A 668 -41.97 4.30 -37.03
N ASP A 669 -40.94 3.73 -37.65
CA ASP A 669 -41.05 2.48 -38.41
C ASP A 669 -40.25 1.35 -37.75
N PHE A 670 -40.68 0.90 -36.56
CA PHE A 670 -40.15 -0.30 -35.94
C PHE A 670 -41.23 -1.07 -35.15
N SER A 671 -40.99 -2.36 -34.90
CA SER A 671 -41.83 -3.18 -34.02
C SER A 671 -40.99 -3.93 -33.00
N LEU A 672 -41.44 -3.97 -31.74
CA LEU A 672 -40.84 -4.78 -30.70
C LEU A 672 -41.00 -6.28 -31.02
N VAL A 673 -39.90 -7.01 -31.06
CA VAL A 673 -39.89 -8.47 -31.24
C VAL A 673 -39.91 -9.15 -29.86
N LYS A 674 -38.95 -8.83 -29.00
CA LYS A 674 -38.85 -9.37 -27.64
C LYS A 674 -37.95 -8.50 -26.76
N VAL A 675 -38.12 -8.61 -25.44
CA VAL A 675 -37.17 -8.09 -24.45
C VAL A 675 -36.08 -9.14 -24.24
N ASN A 676 -34.84 -8.79 -24.53
CA ASN A 676 -33.69 -9.69 -24.42
C ASN A 676 -33.17 -9.76 -22.99
N SER A 677 -33.08 -8.61 -22.32
CA SER A 677 -32.55 -8.53 -20.95
C SER A 677 -33.09 -7.34 -20.18
N VAL A 678 -33.25 -7.55 -18.87
CA VAL A 678 -33.46 -6.49 -17.87
C VAL A 678 -32.36 -6.65 -16.82
N ARG A 679 -31.69 -5.55 -16.49
CA ARG A 679 -30.63 -5.50 -15.47
C ARG A 679 -30.95 -4.43 -14.45
N VAL A 680 -30.80 -4.77 -13.17
CA VAL A 680 -30.92 -3.81 -12.08
C VAL A 680 -29.53 -3.37 -11.65
N LEU A 681 -29.15 -2.15 -11.97
CA LEU A 681 -27.79 -1.63 -11.85
C LEU A 681 -27.71 -0.64 -10.69
N PRO A 682 -26.64 -0.64 -9.86
CA PRO A 682 -26.45 0.42 -8.88
C PRO A 682 -26.22 1.75 -9.61
N ARG A 683 -26.77 2.83 -9.07
CA ARG A 683 -26.46 4.20 -9.50
C ARG A 683 -25.39 4.76 -8.58
N PRO A 684 -24.13 4.86 -9.02
CA PRO A 684 -23.07 5.50 -8.24
C PRO A 684 -23.27 7.03 -8.28
N ILE A 685 -24.29 7.51 -7.58
CA ILE A 685 -24.59 8.94 -7.46
C ILE A 685 -23.36 9.58 -6.84
N GLY A 686 -22.80 10.56 -7.56
CA GLY A 686 -21.59 11.26 -7.15
C GLY A 686 -21.70 11.68 -5.70
N GLY A 687 -20.90 11.02 -4.85
CA GLY A 687 -20.96 11.20 -3.41
C GLY A 687 -20.68 12.65 -3.07
N ASN A 688 -21.73 13.42 -2.83
CA ASN A 688 -21.59 14.54 -1.92
C ASN A 688 -21.21 13.88 -0.58
N PRO A 689 -20.03 14.15 0.01
CA PRO A 689 -19.63 13.51 1.26
C PRO A 689 -20.58 13.85 2.42
N CYS A 690 -21.43 14.86 2.28
CA CYS A 690 -22.53 15.09 3.22
C CYS A 690 -23.67 14.04 3.12
N CYS A 691 -23.73 13.26 2.03
CA CYS A 691 -24.54 12.04 1.88
C CYS A 691 -23.92 10.79 2.52
N GLU A 692 -22.65 10.82 2.96
CA GLU A 692 -22.04 9.65 3.62
C GLU A 692 -22.57 9.46 5.05
N VAL A 693 -23.11 10.50 5.69
CA VAL A 693 -23.54 10.44 7.10
C VAL A 693 -24.65 9.40 7.35
N PRO A 694 -25.69 9.26 6.51
CA PRO A 694 -26.63 8.13 6.58
C PRO A 694 -25.96 6.75 6.41
N HIS A 695 -25.06 6.58 5.42
CA HIS A 695 -24.35 5.32 5.17
C HIS A 695 -23.43 4.93 6.33
N GLN A 696 -22.64 5.88 6.87
CA GLN A 696 -21.72 5.68 7.99
C GLN A 696 -22.43 5.36 9.32
N ARG A 697 -23.72 5.66 9.44
CA ARG A 697 -24.53 5.38 10.65
C ARG A 697 -25.40 4.12 10.53
N GLY A 698 -25.15 3.27 9.54
CA GLY A 698 -25.76 1.93 9.45
C GLY A 698 -27.08 1.87 8.66
N LEU A 699 -27.42 2.91 7.88
CA LEU A 699 -28.46 2.80 6.86
C LEU A 699 -27.82 2.35 5.54
N GLN A 700 -27.55 1.05 5.45
CA GLN A 700 -27.18 0.36 4.20
C GLN A 700 -28.34 0.32 3.19
N SER A 701 -29.38 1.16 3.33
CA SER A 701 -30.65 1.03 2.62
C SER A 701 -30.95 2.19 1.66
N VAL A 702 -30.00 3.11 1.45
CA VAL A 702 -30.15 4.23 0.51
C VAL A 702 -29.40 3.92 -0.80
N HIS A 703 -29.55 2.69 -1.30
CA HIS A 703 -29.01 2.31 -2.59
C HIS A 703 -30.00 2.71 -3.68
N GLU A 704 -29.56 3.54 -4.62
CA GLU A 704 -30.35 3.93 -5.78
C GLU A 704 -30.01 2.99 -6.94
N TYR A 705 -31.04 2.60 -7.69
CA TYR A 705 -30.91 1.66 -8.80
C TYR A 705 -31.38 2.30 -10.11
N ALA A 706 -30.80 1.85 -11.21
CA ALA A 706 -31.29 2.09 -12.56
C ALA A 706 -31.64 0.75 -13.20
N TYR A 707 -32.55 0.79 -14.16
CA TYR A 707 -32.94 -0.38 -14.93
C TYR A 707 -32.42 -0.24 -16.35
N TRP A 708 -31.58 -1.18 -16.76
CA TRP A 708 -31.09 -1.27 -18.13
C TRP A 708 -31.88 -2.35 -18.86
N LEU A 709 -32.53 -1.97 -19.96
CA LEU A 709 -33.34 -2.83 -20.79
C LEU A 709 -32.70 -2.94 -22.17
N GLU A 710 -32.59 -4.18 -22.66
CA GLU A 710 -32.28 -4.43 -24.05
C GLU A 710 -33.42 -5.19 -24.70
N ALA A 711 -33.86 -4.72 -25.86
CA ALA A 711 -34.93 -5.34 -26.64
C ALA A 711 -34.49 -5.51 -28.10
N GLU A 712 -34.98 -6.57 -28.73
CA GLU A 712 -34.87 -6.79 -30.16
C GLU A 712 -36.05 -6.09 -30.86
N VAL A 713 -35.75 -5.23 -31.81
CA VAL A 713 -36.74 -4.50 -32.61
C VAL A 713 -36.50 -4.78 -34.09
N ALA A 714 -37.58 -4.94 -34.85
CA ALA A 714 -37.52 -5.05 -36.31
C ALA A 714 -37.72 -3.66 -36.93
N VAL A 715 -36.80 -3.26 -37.82
CA VAL A 715 -36.86 -2.01 -38.60
C VAL A 715 -36.86 -2.41 -40.07
N GLY A 716 -38.05 -2.56 -40.66
CA GLY A 716 -38.20 -3.28 -41.94
C GLY A 716 -37.82 -4.75 -41.77
N ASP A 717 -36.89 -5.24 -42.59
CA ASP A 717 -36.36 -6.62 -42.51
C ASP A 717 -35.15 -6.75 -41.54
N ASP A 718 -34.61 -5.63 -41.05
CA ASP A 718 -33.45 -5.63 -40.16
C ASP A 718 -33.85 -5.84 -38.69
N LEU A 719 -33.23 -6.81 -38.02
CA LEU A 719 -33.27 -6.90 -36.56
C LEU A 719 -32.19 -6.01 -35.95
N ARG A 720 -32.58 -5.19 -34.98
CA ARG A 720 -31.69 -4.28 -34.25
C ARG A 720 -31.92 -4.40 -32.75
N THR A 721 -30.92 -3.99 -31.96
CA THR A 721 -31.05 -3.90 -30.50
C THR A 721 -31.42 -2.48 -30.12
N ALA A 722 -32.58 -2.32 -29.48
CA ALA A 722 -32.95 -1.11 -28.77
C ALA A 722 -32.50 -1.19 -27.31
N ARG A 723 -31.99 -0.09 -26.78
CA ARG A 723 -31.54 0.02 -25.39
C ARG A 723 -32.31 1.11 -24.68
N GLY A 724 -32.67 0.86 -23.42
CA GLY A 724 -33.31 1.82 -22.54
C GLY A 724 -32.64 1.83 -21.19
N LEU A 725 -32.41 3.03 -20.67
CA LEU A 725 -32.01 3.24 -19.29
C LEU A 725 -33.14 3.98 -18.59
N LEU A 726 -33.78 3.30 -17.64
CA LEU A 726 -34.79 3.91 -16.78
C LEU A 726 -34.16 4.26 -15.45
N GLU A 727 -34.18 5.54 -15.13
CA GLU A 727 -33.69 6.08 -13.87
C GLU A 727 -34.87 6.61 -13.03
N PRO A 728 -35.25 5.91 -11.97
CA PRO A 728 -36.23 6.41 -11.02
C PRO A 728 -35.79 7.74 -10.39
N TYR A 729 -36.77 8.51 -9.92
CA TYR A 729 -36.50 9.65 -9.06
C TYR A 729 -35.82 9.16 -7.77
N MET A 730 -34.79 9.90 -7.34
CA MET A 730 -34.05 9.57 -6.13
C MET A 730 -34.97 9.62 -4.91
N ALA A 731 -34.92 8.57 -4.09
CA ALA A 731 -35.62 8.51 -2.81
C ALA A 731 -34.98 9.41 -1.75
N HIS A 732 -33.77 9.92 -2.01
CA HIS A 732 -33.06 10.81 -1.12
C HIS A 732 -32.54 12.08 -1.81
N ARG A 733 -32.37 13.13 -1.01
CA ARG A 733 -31.72 14.37 -1.41
C ARG A 733 -30.80 14.86 -0.30
N CYS A 734 -29.56 15.16 -0.66
CA CYS A 734 -28.58 15.68 0.29
C CYS A 734 -28.42 17.19 0.18
N TYR A 735 -28.12 17.80 1.33
CA TYR A 735 -27.98 19.23 1.49
C TYR A 735 -26.60 19.53 2.08
N PRO A 736 -25.72 20.19 1.31
CA PRO A 736 -24.37 20.51 1.77
C PRO A 736 -24.34 21.64 2.81
N LEU A 737 -25.38 22.49 2.84
CA LEU A 737 -25.53 23.60 3.78
C LEU A 737 -26.80 23.45 4.63
N GLY A 738 -26.77 24.04 5.83
CA GLY A 738 -27.89 24.05 6.76
C GLY A 738 -27.86 22.90 7.78
N HIS A 739 -28.88 22.88 8.65
CA HIS A 739 -29.02 21.84 9.68
C HIS A 739 -29.50 20.52 9.08
N ILE A 740 -30.30 20.54 8.02
CA ILE A 740 -30.69 19.35 7.27
C ILE A 740 -29.53 18.92 6.38
N ARG A 741 -29.11 17.66 6.50
CA ARG A 741 -28.00 17.06 5.74
C ARG A 741 -28.46 16.10 4.67
N ALA A 742 -29.52 15.36 4.97
CA ALA A 742 -30.17 14.50 4.01
C ALA A 742 -31.65 14.41 4.35
N ILE A 743 -32.43 14.25 3.29
CA ILE A 743 -33.82 13.88 3.34
C ILE A 743 -33.92 12.54 2.64
N HIS A 744 -34.59 11.59 3.26
CA HIS A 744 -34.93 10.30 2.65
C HIS A 744 -36.42 10.06 2.79
N LEU A 745 -37.06 9.72 1.69
CA LEU A 745 -38.48 9.43 1.57
C LEU A 745 -38.64 7.96 1.21
N THR A 746 -39.52 7.26 1.91
CA THR A 746 -39.87 5.87 1.56
C THR A 746 -41.31 5.54 1.92
N THR A 747 -41.95 4.65 1.16
CA THR A 747 -43.24 4.06 1.53
C THR A 747 -43.07 2.79 2.39
N ARG A 748 -41.83 2.35 2.64
CA ARG A 748 -41.55 1.16 3.46
C ARG A 748 -41.60 1.47 4.95
N GLN A 749 -42.34 0.64 5.68
CA GLN A 749 -42.36 0.65 7.12
C GLN A 749 -41.10 -0.04 7.69
N ASN A 750 -39.95 0.62 7.67
CA ASN A 750 -38.77 0.14 8.41
C ASN A 750 -38.75 0.78 9.80
N LYS A 751 -38.85 -0.04 10.85
CA LYS A 751 -38.31 0.34 12.16
C LYS A 751 -36.83 0.65 11.93
N LEU A 752 -36.37 1.82 12.36
CA LEU A 752 -34.96 2.19 12.45
C LEU A 752 -34.24 1.30 13.48
N SER A 753 -34.23 -0.02 13.31
CA SER A 753 -33.43 -0.92 14.13
C SER A 753 -31.99 -0.79 13.68
N LYS A 754 -31.14 -0.25 14.57
CA LYS A 754 -29.69 -0.35 14.46
C LYS A 754 -29.33 -1.83 14.28
N GLY A 755 -28.95 -2.23 13.08
CA GLY A 755 -28.40 -3.54 12.78
C GLY A 755 -29.41 -4.70 12.82
N LYS A 756 -30.15 -4.88 11.72
CA LYS A 756 -30.39 -6.16 11.02
C LYS A 756 -31.41 -5.91 9.90
N PRO A 757 -31.23 -6.49 8.69
CA PRO A 757 -32.24 -6.41 7.65
C PRO A 757 -33.56 -7.00 8.17
N SER A 758 -34.66 -6.46 7.62
CA SER A 758 -36.04 -6.91 7.83
C SER A 758 -36.15 -8.45 7.82
N PRO A 759 -37.13 -9.06 8.52
CA PRO A 759 -37.38 -10.51 8.49
C PRO A 759 -37.77 -11.08 7.11
N ASP A 760 -37.83 -10.25 6.07
CA ASP A 760 -37.91 -10.71 4.70
C ASP A 760 -36.57 -11.37 4.32
N LYS A 761 -36.57 -12.69 4.11
CA LYS A 761 -35.38 -13.56 3.92
C LYS A 761 -34.52 -13.25 2.68
N ARG A 762 -34.62 -12.05 2.09
CA ARG A 762 -33.93 -11.67 0.86
C ARG A 762 -32.55 -11.14 1.20
N GLU A 763 -31.52 -11.75 0.61
CA GLU A 763 -30.12 -11.35 0.77
C GLU A 763 -29.80 -10.00 0.11
N TYR A 764 -30.67 -9.56 -0.82
CA TYR A 764 -30.51 -8.33 -1.59
C TYR A 764 -31.48 -7.21 -1.15
N PRO A 765 -31.05 -5.94 -1.20
CA PRO A 765 -31.96 -4.81 -1.05
C PRO A 765 -32.97 -4.76 -2.21
N ILE A 766 -34.26 -4.62 -1.87
CA ILE A 766 -35.32 -4.44 -2.87
C ILE A 766 -35.10 -3.08 -3.57
N PRO A 767 -35.11 -3.00 -4.91
CA PRO A 767 -34.70 -1.80 -5.66
C PRO A 767 -35.82 -0.77 -5.93
N TYR A 768 -37.05 -1.05 -5.48
CA TYR A 768 -38.21 -0.18 -5.65
C TYR A 768 -39.08 -0.17 -4.40
N ASP A 769 -39.80 0.92 -4.15
CA ASP A 769 -40.74 1.01 -3.04
C ASP A 769 -42.11 0.44 -3.44
N PRO A 770 -42.83 -0.23 -2.52
CA PRO A 770 -44.16 -0.77 -2.83
C PRO A 770 -45.10 0.37 -3.26
N ALA A 771 -45.81 0.14 -4.35
CA ALA A 771 -46.80 1.08 -4.87
C ALA A 771 -47.98 1.21 -3.90
N GLY A 772 -48.58 2.41 -3.82
CA GLY A 772 -49.84 2.62 -3.10
C GLY A 772 -49.74 2.57 -1.57
N GLY A 773 -48.58 2.83 -0.98
CA GLY A 773 -48.48 2.97 0.47
C GLY A 773 -49.30 4.18 0.97
N ASP A 774 -50.17 3.95 1.95
CA ASP A 774 -50.98 5.03 2.57
C ASP A 774 -50.14 6.00 3.42
N ILE A 775 -48.88 5.65 3.70
CA ILE A 775 -47.98 6.40 4.58
C ILE A 775 -46.63 6.61 3.89
N ILE A 776 -46.24 7.88 3.75
CA ILE A 776 -44.89 8.28 3.33
C ILE A 776 -44.06 8.55 4.58
N TRP A 777 -42.98 7.81 4.75
CA TRP A 777 -42.01 8.00 5.82
C TRP A 777 -40.93 8.99 5.39
N LEU A 778 -40.80 10.08 6.14
CA LEU A 778 -39.76 11.08 5.97
C LEU A 778 -38.69 10.90 7.04
N THR A 779 -37.46 10.59 6.62
CA THR A 779 -36.29 10.60 7.50
C THR A 779 -35.47 11.86 7.26
N LEU A 780 -35.35 12.69 8.29
CA LEU A 780 -34.51 13.89 8.28
C LEU A 780 -33.21 13.62 9.03
N TYR A 781 -32.09 13.83 8.35
CA TYR A 781 -30.78 13.81 8.99
C TYR A 781 -30.41 15.23 9.36
N LEU A 782 -30.45 15.51 10.66
CA LEU A 782 -30.11 16.82 11.21
C LEU A 782 -28.70 16.81 11.80
N ASN A 783 -28.00 17.93 11.64
CA ASN A 783 -26.75 18.18 12.32
C ASN A 783 -27.02 18.78 13.71
N VAL A 784 -26.40 18.21 14.76
CA VAL A 784 -26.57 18.68 16.16
C VAL A 784 -25.27 19.24 16.76
N ALA A 785 -24.16 19.22 16.02
CA ALA A 785 -22.87 19.76 16.47
C ALA A 785 -22.15 20.52 15.34
N GLU A 786 -21.31 21.48 15.72
CA GLU A 786 -20.54 22.36 14.82
C GLU A 786 -19.93 21.58 13.65
N THR A 787 -20.07 22.18 12.47
CA THR A 787 -19.57 21.74 11.17
C THR A 787 -18.31 20.88 11.24
N SER A 788 -18.33 19.68 10.66
CA SER A 788 -17.08 19.15 10.12
C SER A 788 -16.66 20.11 9.01
N GLN A 789 -15.47 20.70 9.14
CA GLN A 789 -14.85 21.59 8.15
C GLN A 789 -14.94 21.02 6.72
N VAL A 790 -15.03 19.69 6.61
CA VAL A 790 -15.13 18.90 5.38
C VAL A 790 -16.36 19.22 4.53
N CYS A 791 -17.56 19.36 5.12
CA CYS A 791 -18.78 19.67 4.35
C CYS A 791 -18.79 21.12 3.86
N HIS A 792 -18.26 22.06 4.65
CA HIS A 792 -18.16 23.47 4.27
C HIS A 792 -17.12 23.68 3.16
N ASP A 793 -15.96 23.02 3.29
CA ASP A 793 -14.88 23.04 2.28
C ASP A 793 -15.32 22.41 0.95
N HIS A 794 -16.08 21.32 0.96
CA HIS A 794 -16.58 20.71 -0.27
C HIS A 794 -17.61 21.63 -0.96
N PHE A 795 -18.52 22.25 -0.21
CA PHE A 795 -19.52 23.15 -0.78
C PHE A 795 -18.88 24.35 -1.48
N LYS A 796 -17.95 25.04 -0.82
CA LYS A 796 -17.20 26.15 -1.44
C LYS A 796 -16.49 25.72 -2.72
N ARG A 797 -15.80 24.57 -2.69
CA ARG A 797 -15.04 24.08 -3.86
C ARG A 797 -15.87 23.62 -5.06
N THR A 798 -17.18 23.39 -4.90
CA THR A 798 -18.06 22.91 -5.99
C THR A 798 -18.87 24.03 -6.64
N PHE A 799 -19.08 25.15 -5.94
CA PHE A 799 -20.02 26.20 -6.37
C PHE A 799 -19.47 27.62 -6.35
N GLU A 800 -18.29 27.87 -5.77
CA GLU A 800 -17.41 29.01 -6.10
C GLU A 800 -16.37 28.56 -7.13
#